data_AF-A0A7X8M2A7-F1
#
_entry.id   AF-A0A7X8M2A7-F1
#
_cell.length_a   1.000
_cell.length_b   1.000
_cell.length_c   1.000
_cell.angle_alpha   90.00
_cell.angle_beta   90.00
_cell.angle_gamma   90.00
#
_symmetry.space_group_name_H-M   'P 1'
#
loop_
_entity.id
_entity.type
_entity.pdbx_description
1 polymer ?
#
loop_
_entity_poly.entity_id
_entity_poly.type
_entity_poly.pdbx_seq_one_letter_code
_entity_poly.pdbx_strand_id
1 'polypeptide(L)'
;HDPKQNGYVTIGSNYMRWDNAQRCMEEVEVAGYNYAESLYHEHHKKYPHWVIYGSETASTLQSRGIYHFPADVVVMTHEDEQCSSLDNCTTAWGAKNAQYNIIEDRDAKFCLGQYIWTGFDYIGEPTPYFTKNSYFGQIDTAGFRKDNFYLYQSAWTDYKTNPMVHILPYWDFNEGQLIDVIVYSNAPKVELFFNDGSLGTAEIDHVKGKQLSGKWRIPYRKGVLKAVAYDEDGRIIATDTQSSFGDAARIVLSPDKTVMKADGLDMIFVEISMADKDGIPVANANNRVEVTVSGAGRLVGLDNGDSTDFDQYKGTSRRLFSGKLLAMVAAKQEPGQIRFSVSSPGLGTEELVFEAVPCEKIPGVSAFTENKKSEPVNEIPIRKIELFNHGKNHLDKDNPTTRVTAVLRPGNATYDEIEWKAVTSHGIVTNIAKVETSGKEAVVTALADGEFRLRCIARNGRKLPQVISELEFEISGFGDTVMDPYEFIPAGLYNASTTTLKSGLLGGVQIADEEIAYVGFRGIDFGEYGSDEITIPIYFLGDDRIPIEIWEGVPGEEDAEPLLRTTYQKKCIYLTYQAETYKLPRRLKGITTLSIGGKDMVNIQGFRFTRYEKAYQKLYAIENNRIYGDSYTLTEDAVEKIGNNVALEFENMDFGEEGFSKLVICGRSRNDVNTINIHFVSGDEDIVQIVEVPYSDDCIEHEFNLDSVKGVRKVSFTFLPGSNFDFRWFRFVK
;
A
#
# COMPACT_ATOMS: atom_id res chain seq x y z
N HIS A 1 -14.10 21.55 -35.78
CA HIS A 1 -14.80 21.68 -37.08
C HIS A 1 -14.18 20.68 -38.05
N ASP A 2 -14.86 19.55 -38.31
CA ASP A 2 -14.50 18.62 -39.37
C ASP A 2 -15.16 19.09 -40.68
N PRO A 3 -14.42 19.71 -41.61
CA PRO A 3 -15.01 20.30 -42.82
C PRO A 3 -15.62 19.26 -43.77
N LYS A 4 -15.39 17.96 -43.54
CA LYS A 4 -15.95 16.88 -44.35
C LYS A 4 -17.10 16.14 -43.66
N GLN A 5 -17.43 16.49 -42.41
CA GLN A 5 -18.48 15.81 -41.62
C GLN A 5 -18.31 14.28 -41.56
N ASN A 6 -17.07 13.81 -41.53
CA ASN A 6 -16.75 12.39 -41.44
C ASN A 6 -16.81 11.87 -39.98
N GLY A 7 -16.72 12.75 -39.00
CA GLY A 7 -16.79 12.41 -37.58
C GLY A 7 -17.93 13.11 -36.84
N TYR A 8 -18.51 12.40 -35.87
CA TYR A 8 -19.42 13.00 -34.89
C TYR A 8 -18.63 13.87 -33.91
N VAL A 9 -19.23 15.00 -33.54
CA VAL A 9 -18.71 15.83 -32.44
C VAL A 9 -19.09 15.15 -31.13
N THR A 10 -18.14 15.03 -30.21
CA THR A 10 -18.33 14.42 -28.90
C THR A 10 -17.40 15.07 -27.87
N ILE A 11 -17.63 14.79 -26.59
CA ILE A 11 -16.78 15.13 -25.47
C ILE A 11 -16.84 13.99 -24.44
N GLY A 12 -15.71 13.66 -23.82
CA GLY A 12 -15.66 12.80 -22.65
C GLY A 12 -15.80 13.61 -21.37
N SER A 13 -16.70 13.19 -20.47
CA SER A 13 -16.91 13.89 -19.20
C SER A 13 -16.91 12.92 -18.02
N ASN A 14 -16.07 13.20 -17.03
CA ASN A 14 -16.12 12.58 -15.71
C ASN A 14 -17.16 13.26 -14.79
N TYR A 15 -17.88 14.26 -15.30
CA TYR A 15 -18.87 15.05 -14.57
C TYR A 15 -20.32 14.68 -14.94
N MET A 16 -20.55 13.53 -15.59
CA MET A 16 -21.86 13.17 -16.13
C MET A 16 -23.00 13.16 -15.11
N ARG A 17 -22.73 12.89 -13.82
CA ARG A 17 -23.73 12.94 -12.76
C ARG A 17 -24.37 14.34 -12.59
N TRP A 18 -23.68 15.41 -12.95
CA TRP A 18 -24.11 16.78 -12.68
C TRP A 18 -24.82 17.46 -13.86
N ASP A 19 -25.82 18.28 -13.55
CA ASP A 19 -26.71 18.94 -14.52
C ASP A 19 -25.98 19.75 -15.60
N ASN A 20 -24.89 20.44 -15.25
CA ASN A 20 -24.16 21.25 -16.22
C ASN A 20 -23.47 20.39 -17.28
N ALA A 21 -22.92 19.24 -16.90
CA ALA A 21 -22.35 18.30 -17.86
C ALA A 21 -23.44 17.71 -18.76
N GLN A 22 -24.61 17.38 -18.18
CA GLN A 22 -25.76 16.89 -18.93
C GLN A 22 -26.25 17.92 -19.97
N ARG A 23 -26.28 19.21 -19.61
CA ARG A 23 -26.62 20.30 -20.57
C ARG A 23 -25.61 20.41 -21.72
N CYS A 24 -24.32 20.19 -21.47
CA CYS A 24 -23.34 20.14 -22.55
C CYS A 24 -23.59 18.96 -23.50
N MET A 25 -24.06 17.83 -23.00
CA MET A 25 -24.37 16.65 -23.82
C MET A 25 -25.58 16.84 -24.72
N GLU A 26 -26.55 17.69 -24.32
CA GLU A 26 -27.67 18.05 -25.21
C GLU A 26 -27.24 18.80 -26.47
N GLU A 27 -26.06 19.46 -26.46
CA GLU A 27 -25.55 20.19 -27.63
C GLU A 27 -24.79 19.29 -28.61
N VAL A 28 -24.23 18.15 -28.14
CA VAL A 28 -23.44 17.22 -28.97
C VAL A 28 -24.16 15.92 -29.29
N GLU A 29 -25.08 15.48 -28.43
CA GLU A 29 -25.91 14.27 -28.47
C GLU A 29 -25.15 12.92 -28.56
N VAL A 30 -23.87 12.92 -28.95
CA VAL A 30 -22.93 11.80 -28.75
C VAL A 30 -22.22 12.01 -27.42
N ALA A 31 -22.74 11.37 -26.38
CA ALA A 31 -22.36 11.61 -25.00
C ALA A 31 -21.28 10.63 -24.54
N GLY A 32 -20.06 11.16 -24.33
CA GLY A 32 -18.92 10.40 -23.81
C GLY A 32 -18.86 10.43 -22.29
N TYR A 33 -18.84 9.24 -21.69
CA TYR A 33 -18.78 9.03 -20.25
C TYR A 33 -17.36 8.59 -19.85
N ASN A 34 -16.72 9.36 -18.97
CA ASN A 34 -15.49 8.92 -18.30
C ASN A 34 -15.87 8.29 -16.95
N TYR A 35 -15.53 7.02 -16.74
CA TYR A 35 -15.67 6.30 -15.46
C TYR A 35 -17.09 6.32 -14.85
N ALA A 36 -18.11 6.31 -15.72
CA ALA A 36 -19.49 6.53 -15.34
C ALA A 36 -20.45 5.48 -15.93
N GLU A 37 -19.96 4.24 -16.05
CA GLU A 37 -20.70 3.07 -16.54
C GLU A 37 -21.98 2.84 -15.72
N SER A 38 -21.93 3.13 -14.41
CA SER A 38 -23.08 3.07 -13.50
C SER A 38 -24.25 3.97 -13.90
N LEU A 39 -24.02 5.04 -14.67
CA LEU A 39 -25.05 5.98 -15.10
C LEU A 39 -25.70 5.59 -16.44
N TYR A 40 -25.12 4.65 -17.20
CA TYR A 40 -25.54 4.35 -18.58
C TYR A 40 -27.03 4.03 -18.67
N HIS A 41 -27.50 3.10 -17.84
CA HIS A 41 -28.90 2.66 -17.87
C HIS A 41 -29.88 3.74 -17.42
N GLU A 42 -29.51 4.55 -16.43
CA GLU A 42 -30.34 5.64 -15.94
C GLU A 42 -30.46 6.74 -17.00
N HIS A 43 -29.32 7.20 -17.52
CA HIS A 43 -29.29 8.28 -18.49
C HIS A 43 -29.86 7.87 -19.84
N HIS A 44 -29.69 6.63 -20.29
CA HIS A 44 -30.36 6.16 -21.51
C HIS A 44 -31.89 6.23 -21.39
N LYS A 45 -32.46 5.94 -20.21
CA LYS A 45 -33.90 6.10 -19.96
C LYS A 45 -34.32 7.57 -19.93
N LYS A 46 -33.49 8.43 -19.31
CA LYS A 46 -33.76 9.87 -19.15
C LYS A 46 -33.60 10.65 -20.47
N TYR A 47 -32.61 10.28 -21.27
CA TYR A 47 -32.18 10.92 -22.51
C TYR A 47 -32.13 9.90 -23.65
N PRO A 48 -33.28 9.40 -24.13
CA PRO A 48 -33.33 8.32 -25.11
C PRO A 48 -32.78 8.71 -26.48
N HIS A 49 -32.60 10.01 -26.76
CA HIS A 49 -32.00 10.52 -28.00
C HIS A 49 -30.47 10.59 -27.94
N TRP A 50 -29.85 10.49 -26.75
CA TRP A 50 -28.39 10.47 -26.65
C TRP A 50 -27.81 9.15 -27.15
N VAL A 51 -26.72 9.27 -27.89
CA VAL A 51 -25.85 8.15 -28.28
C VAL A 51 -24.75 8.05 -27.23
N ILE A 52 -24.82 7.02 -26.38
CA ILE A 52 -23.91 6.83 -25.23
C ILE A 52 -22.71 5.98 -25.64
N TYR A 53 -21.53 6.36 -25.15
CA TYR A 53 -20.34 5.50 -25.17
C TYR A 53 -19.42 5.81 -23.98
N GLY A 54 -18.58 4.85 -23.61
CA GLY A 54 -17.50 5.04 -22.65
C GLY A 54 -16.31 5.72 -23.30
N SER A 55 -16.16 7.02 -23.11
CA SER A 55 -15.02 7.77 -23.65
C SER A 55 -13.71 7.51 -22.90
N GLU A 56 -13.78 7.11 -21.64
CA GLU A 56 -12.65 6.67 -20.83
C GLU A 56 -13.15 5.72 -19.74
N THR A 57 -12.64 4.49 -19.71
CA THR A 57 -13.18 3.40 -18.87
C THR A 57 -12.05 2.60 -18.21
N ALA A 58 -12.39 1.67 -17.32
CA ALA A 58 -11.44 0.89 -16.52
C ALA A 58 -10.61 1.70 -15.51
N SER A 59 -9.51 2.34 -15.92
CA SER A 59 -8.51 2.92 -14.99
C SER A 59 -8.03 1.94 -13.90
N THR A 60 -8.00 0.65 -14.24
CA THR A 60 -7.44 -0.41 -13.39
C THR A 60 -5.91 -0.40 -13.48
N LEU A 61 -5.23 -0.85 -12.44
CA LEU A 61 -3.78 -0.70 -12.28
C LEU A 61 -3.10 -2.06 -12.26
N GLN A 62 -1.93 -2.19 -12.88
CA GLN A 62 -1.16 -3.44 -12.92
C GLN A 62 0.30 -3.21 -13.32
N SER A 63 1.19 -4.00 -12.75
CA SER A 63 2.60 -4.13 -13.14
C SER A 63 2.83 -5.52 -13.70
N ARG A 64 3.56 -5.60 -14.82
CA ARG A 64 3.80 -6.88 -15.50
C ARG A 64 4.48 -7.88 -14.57
N GLY A 65 3.86 -9.04 -14.37
CA GLY A 65 4.44 -10.16 -13.61
C GLY A 65 4.59 -9.90 -12.10
N ILE A 66 3.86 -8.92 -11.55
CA ILE A 66 3.81 -8.66 -10.11
C ILE A 66 2.49 -9.18 -9.56
N TYR A 67 2.53 -9.95 -8.49
CA TYR A 67 1.35 -10.58 -7.89
C TYR A 67 1.37 -10.37 -6.38
N HIS A 68 0.40 -9.63 -5.86
CA HIS A 68 0.22 -9.43 -4.42
C HIS A 68 -0.98 -10.23 -3.94
N PHE A 69 -0.69 -11.31 -3.21
CA PHE A 69 -1.70 -12.23 -2.71
C PHE A 69 -2.34 -11.70 -1.41
N PRO A 70 -3.62 -12.01 -1.18
CA PRO A 70 -4.50 -12.81 -2.03
C PRO A 70 -5.30 -11.97 -3.06
N ALA A 71 -5.78 -12.61 -4.13
CA ALA A 71 -6.50 -11.95 -5.25
C ALA A 71 -7.87 -11.37 -4.87
N ASP A 72 -8.45 -11.77 -3.74
CA ASP A 72 -9.72 -11.27 -3.21
C ASP A 72 -9.56 -9.98 -2.38
N VAL A 73 -8.34 -9.59 -2.06
CA VAL A 73 -8.03 -8.37 -1.31
C VAL A 73 -7.64 -7.26 -2.29
N VAL A 74 -8.42 -6.18 -2.29
CA VAL A 74 -8.20 -5.01 -3.15
C VAL A 74 -7.31 -3.99 -2.44
N VAL A 75 -6.13 -3.77 -2.98
CA VAL A 75 -5.14 -2.81 -2.44
C VAL A 75 -4.72 -1.88 -3.56
N MET A 76 -4.82 -0.58 -3.32
CA MET A 76 -4.43 0.43 -4.32
C MET A 76 -2.91 0.65 -4.32
N THR A 77 -2.24 0.60 -3.15
CA THR A 77 -0.80 0.88 -3.04
C THR A 77 -0.07 -0.17 -2.23
N HIS A 78 1.11 -0.56 -2.71
CA HIS A 78 2.04 -1.49 -2.10
C HIS A 78 3.40 -0.82 -1.84
N GLU A 79 4.18 -1.41 -0.94
CA GLU A 79 5.45 -0.86 -0.47
C GLU A 79 6.59 -0.88 -1.51
N ASP A 80 6.51 -1.76 -2.50
CA ASP A 80 7.42 -1.84 -3.65
C ASP A 80 7.05 -0.86 -4.77
N GLU A 81 6.00 -0.06 -4.55
CA GLU A 81 5.41 0.85 -5.53
C GLU A 81 5.01 0.17 -6.83
N GLN A 82 4.63 -1.12 -6.78
CA GLN A 82 4.08 -1.85 -7.92
C GLN A 82 2.57 -2.05 -7.77
N CYS A 83 1.91 -2.45 -8.85
CA CYS A 83 0.48 -2.80 -8.85
C CYS A 83 0.31 -4.29 -9.20
N SER A 84 -0.56 -4.99 -8.48
CA SER A 84 -0.79 -6.42 -8.70
C SER A 84 -1.51 -6.71 -10.03
N SER A 85 -1.07 -7.75 -10.74
CA SER A 85 -1.69 -8.31 -11.95
C SER A 85 -2.91 -9.21 -11.67
N LEU A 86 -3.28 -9.44 -10.41
CA LEU A 86 -4.39 -10.34 -10.02
C LEU A 86 -5.79 -9.72 -10.17
N ASP A 87 -5.93 -8.65 -10.96
CA ASP A 87 -7.16 -7.86 -11.14
C ASP A 87 -7.72 -7.29 -9.81
N ASN A 88 -6.82 -7.01 -8.86
CA ASN A 88 -7.12 -6.54 -7.50
C ASN A 88 -6.46 -5.18 -7.13
N CYS A 89 -5.96 -4.44 -8.11
CA CYS A 89 -5.47 -3.08 -7.93
C CYS A 89 -6.24 -2.11 -8.85
N THR A 90 -6.91 -1.12 -8.26
CA THR A 90 -7.71 -0.14 -9.01
C THR A 90 -7.69 1.23 -8.35
N THR A 91 -7.95 2.26 -9.14
CA THR A 91 -8.08 3.64 -8.67
C THR A 91 -9.40 3.85 -7.93
N ALA A 92 -9.48 4.94 -7.17
CA ALA A 92 -10.69 5.30 -6.43
C ALA A 92 -11.90 5.63 -7.33
N TRP A 93 -11.64 6.12 -8.55
CA TRP A 93 -12.65 6.55 -9.53
C TRP A 93 -12.93 5.53 -10.64
N GLY A 94 -11.96 4.65 -10.93
CA GLY A 94 -12.07 3.67 -12.00
C GLY A 94 -13.08 2.56 -11.71
N ALA A 95 -13.17 1.64 -12.66
CA ALA A 95 -13.95 0.42 -12.53
C ALA A 95 -13.45 -0.43 -11.35
N LYS A 96 -14.36 -1.21 -10.76
CA LYS A 96 -14.03 -2.14 -9.66
C LYS A 96 -12.87 -3.07 -10.03
N ASN A 97 -12.90 -3.59 -11.25
CA ASN A 97 -11.86 -4.41 -11.87
C ASN A 97 -12.11 -4.50 -13.39
N ALA A 98 -11.18 -5.08 -14.15
CA ALA A 98 -11.27 -5.09 -15.61
C ALA A 98 -12.44 -5.96 -16.10
N GLN A 99 -12.73 -7.06 -15.39
CA GLN A 99 -13.86 -7.93 -15.71
C GLN A 99 -15.21 -7.20 -15.57
N TYR A 100 -15.41 -6.44 -14.49
CA TYR A 100 -16.59 -5.62 -14.28
C TYR A 100 -16.78 -4.62 -15.42
N ASN A 101 -15.70 -3.94 -15.80
CA ASN A 101 -15.70 -2.96 -16.88
C ASN A 101 -16.15 -3.56 -18.23
N ILE A 102 -15.67 -4.76 -18.56
CA ILE A 102 -16.11 -5.49 -19.76
C ILE A 102 -17.60 -5.83 -19.69
N ILE A 103 -18.07 -6.29 -18.54
CA ILE A 103 -19.46 -6.75 -18.36
C ILE A 103 -20.45 -5.59 -18.47
N GLU A 104 -20.19 -4.45 -17.84
CA GLU A 104 -21.12 -3.32 -17.84
C GLU A 104 -21.32 -2.75 -19.25
N ASP A 105 -20.25 -2.63 -20.03
CA ASP A 105 -20.34 -2.23 -21.45
C ASP A 105 -21.02 -3.32 -22.30
N ARG A 106 -20.66 -4.60 -22.11
CA ARG A 106 -21.30 -5.72 -22.82
C ARG A 106 -22.81 -5.74 -22.62
N ASP A 107 -23.28 -5.49 -21.40
CA ASP A 107 -24.69 -5.60 -21.04
C ASP A 107 -25.48 -4.33 -21.41
N ALA A 108 -24.82 -3.18 -21.51
CA ALA A 108 -25.39 -1.93 -22.01
C ALA A 108 -25.53 -1.94 -23.55
N LYS A 109 -26.46 -2.73 -24.10
CA LYS A 109 -26.66 -2.91 -25.56
C LYS A 109 -26.94 -1.64 -26.39
N PHE A 110 -27.27 -0.53 -25.74
CA PHE A 110 -27.46 0.79 -26.37
C PHE A 110 -26.17 1.63 -26.41
N CYS A 111 -25.12 1.20 -25.70
CA CYS A 111 -23.80 1.80 -25.71
C CYS A 111 -23.05 1.44 -27.01
N LEU A 112 -22.32 2.39 -27.61
CA LEU A 112 -21.49 2.12 -28.79
C LEU A 112 -20.19 1.36 -28.46
N GLY A 113 -19.88 1.17 -27.19
CA GLY A 113 -18.65 0.57 -26.69
C GLY A 113 -17.84 1.52 -25.83
N GLN A 114 -16.55 1.22 -25.69
CA GLN A 114 -15.67 1.85 -24.72
C GLN A 114 -14.25 2.09 -25.24
N TYR A 115 -13.57 3.07 -24.66
CA TYR A 115 -12.14 3.31 -24.78
C TYR A 115 -11.50 3.12 -23.39
N ILE A 116 -10.74 2.04 -23.23
CA ILE A 116 -10.10 1.71 -21.95
C ILE A 116 -8.92 2.65 -21.67
N TRP A 117 -8.76 3.05 -20.42
CA TRP A 117 -7.59 3.75 -19.91
C TRP A 117 -6.63 2.73 -19.26
N THR A 118 -5.55 2.30 -19.93
CA THR A 118 -5.12 2.59 -21.31
C THR A 118 -4.76 1.32 -22.07
N GLY A 119 -4.59 1.42 -23.40
CA GLY A 119 -4.03 0.32 -24.19
C GLY A 119 -2.57 0.03 -23.84
N PHE A 120 -1.72 1.05 -23.89
CA PHE A 120 -0.31 0.99 -23.51
C PHE A 120 -0.04 1.88 -22.31
N ASP A 121 0.91 1.48 -21.47
CA ASP A 121 1.52 2.41 -20.54
C ASP A 121 2.23 3.55 -21.27
N TYR A 122 2.36 4.67 -20.58
CA TYR A 122 3.06 5.87 -21.05
C TYR A 122 3.93 6.43 -19.93
N ILE A 123 4.83 7.34 -20.31
CA ILE A 123 5.70 8.06 -19.36
C ILE A 123 4.87 9.16 -18.69
N GLY A 124 5.02 9.33 -17.38
CA GLY A 124 4.24 10.23 -16.55
C GLY A 124 3.00 9.56 -15.96
N GLU A 125 2.20 10.36 -15.25
CA GLU A 125 0.98 9.93 -14.55
C GLU A 125 1.09 8.57 -13.83
N PRO A 126 2.08 8.43 -12.93
CA PRO A 126 2.38 7.18 -12.23
C PRO A 126 1.37 6.81 -11.15
N THR A 127 0.08 7.20 -11.29
CA THR A 127 -0.99 6.89 -10.34
C THR A 127 -0.96 5.38 -10.03
N PRO A 128 -0.95 4.99 -8.73
CA PRO A 128 -1.22 5.79 -7.54
C PRO A 128 0.03 6.34 -6.81
N TYR A 129 1.19 6.27 -7.45
CA TYR A 129 2.49 6.65 -6.89
C TYR A 129 3.05 7.93 -7.52
N PHE A 130 4.33 8.21 -7.25
CA PHE A 130 5.11 9.32 -7.82
C PHE A 130 6.36 8.80 -8.55
N THR A 131 6.23 7.65 -9.23
CA THR A 131 7.26 7.02 -10.06
C THR A 131 7.33 7.66 -11.46
N LYS A 132 7.89 6.99 -12.49
CA LYS A 132 8.08 7.64 -13.81
C LYS A 132 7.08 7.27 -14.91
N ASN A 133 6.42 6.12 -14.84
CA ASN A 133 5.50 5.63 -15.89
C ASN A 133 4.13 5.28 -15.29
N SER A 134 3.10 5.25 -16.13
CA SER A 134 1.76 4.79 -15.74
C SER A 134 1.72 3.30 -15.39
N TYR A 135 0.64 2.88 -14.72
CA TYR A 135 0.31 1.47 -14.46
C TYR A 135 -0.99 1.00 -15.15
N PHE A 136 -1.62 1.88 -15.92
CA PHE A 136 -2.95 1.69 -16.53
C PHE A 136 -2.95 0.75 -17.74
N GLY A 137 -1.83 0.65 -18.44
CA GLY A 137 -1.72 -0.03 -19.71
C GLY A 137 -1.98 -1.53 -19.60
N GLN A 138 -2.65 -2.10 -20.61
CA GLN A 138 -2.71 -3.55 -20.79
C GLN A 138 -1.40 -4.11 -21.36
N ILE A 139 -0.60 -3.22 -21.94
CA ILE A 139 0.74 -3.46 -22.47
C ILE A 139 1.67 -2.44 -21.81
N ASP A 140 2.84 -2.86 -21.35
CA ASP A 140 3.81 -1.94 -20.74
C ASP A 140 4.51 -1.03 -21.77
N THR A 141 5.33 -0.08 -21.31
CA THR A 141 6.05 0.86 -22.20
C THR A 141 7.03 0.17 -23.15
N ALA A 142 7.48 -1.04 -22.80
CA ALA A 142 8.36 -1.88 -23.61
C ALA A 142 7.58 -2.78 -24.60
N GLY A 143 6.26 -2.67 -24.67
CA GLY A 143 5.45 -3.46 -25.59
C GLY A 143 5.14 -4.88 -25.12
N PHE A 144 5.44 -5.22 -23.87
CA PHE A 144 5.12 -6.52 -23.29
C PHE A 144 3.71 -6.51 -22.69
N ARG A 145 2.92 -7.52 -23.05
CA ARG A 145 1.55 -7.72 -22.54
C ARG A 145 1.58 -8.01 -21.04
N LYS A 146 0.66 -7.39 -20.31
CA LYS A 146 0.33 -7.74 -18.92
C LYS A 146 -0.84 -8.74 -18.90
N ASP A 147 -1.17 -9.29 -17.75
CA ASP A 147 -2.15 -10.37 -17.66
C ASP A 147 -3.56 -9.96 -18.09
N ASN A 148 -4.00 -8.74 -17.76
CA ASN A 148 -5.33 -8.27 -18.17
C ASN A 148 -5.47 -8.06 -19.69
N PHE A 149 -4.38 -7.98 -20.46
CA PHE A 149 -4.46 -8.06 -21.92
C PHE A 149 -5.20 -9.32 -22.37
N TYR A 150 -4.92 -10.46 -21.72
CA TYR A 150 -5.50 -11.75 -22.07
C TYR A 150 -6.97 -11.87 -21.62
N LEU A 151 -7.36 -11.15 -20.56
CA LEU A 151 -8.78 -10.99 -20.21
C LEU A 151 -9.55 -10.24 -21.31
N TYR A 152 -9.05 -9.09 -21.77
CA TYR A 152 -9.67 -8.37 -22.90
C TYR A 152 -9.67 -9.20 -24.18
N GLN A 153 -8.57 -9.90 -24.49
CA GLN A 153 -8.51 -10.82 -25.62
C GLN A 153 -9.60 -11.89 -25.51
N SER A 154 -9.79 -12.48 -24.32
CA SER A 154 -10.80 -13.51 -24.10
C SER A 154 -12.23 -13.01 -24.32
N ALA A 155 -12.51 -11.75 -23.98
CA ALA A 155 -13.83 -11.16 -24.13
C ALA A 155 -14.11 -10.64 -25.54
N TRP A 156 -13.08 -10.22 -26.28
CA TRP A 156 -13.22 -9.55 -27.58
C TRP A 156 -12.90 -10.43 -28.79
N THR A 157 -12.53 -11.69 -28.58
CA THR A 157 -12.26 -12.64 -29.67
C THR A 157 -13.14 -13.88 -29.57
N ASP A 158 -13.53 -14.41 -30.74
CA ASP A 158 -14.30 -15.64 -30.82
C ASP A 158 -13.38 -16.86 -30.81
N TYR A 159 -13.60 -17.78 -29.86
CA TYR A 159 -12.83 -19.03 -29.75
C TYR A 159 -12.92 -19.93 -30.99
N LYS A 160 -13.95 -19.77 -31.83
CA LYS A 160 -14.09 -20.53 -33.08
C LYS A 160 -13.08 -20.10 -34.14
N THR A 161 -12.57 -18.87 -34.05
CA THR A 161 -11.60 -18.32 -35.01
C THR A 161 -10.22 -18.11 -34.39
N ASN A 162 -10.17 -17.75 -33.11
CA ASN A 162 -8.94 -17.45 -32.38
C ASN A 162 -9.02 -18.05 -30.95
N PRO A 163 -9.02 -19.38 -30.80
CA PRO A 163 -9.10 -20.02 -29.48
C PRO A 163 -7.88 -19.64 -28.64
N MET A 164 -8.09 -19.28 -27.38
CA MET A 164 -7.02 -18.90 -26.46
C MET A 164 -7.29 -19.34 -25.02
N VAL A 165 -6.21 -19.55 -24.28
CA VAL A 165 -6.21 -19.75 -22.83
C VAL A 165 -4.89 -19.19 -22.29
N HIS A 166 -4.92 -18.54 -21.13
CA HIS A 166 -3.78 -17.91 -20.47
C HIS A 166 -3.84 -18.16 -18.96
N ILE A 167 -2.76 -18.68 -18.38
CA ILE A 167 -2.60 -18.91 -16.93
C ILE A 167 -1.75 -17.79 -16.32
N LEU A 168 -2.24 -17.23 -15.22
CA LEU A 168 -1.47 -16.43 -14.28
C LEU A 168 -1.62 -16.99 -12.85
N PRO A 169 -0.62 -16.81 -11.97
CA PRO A 169 0.71 -16.20 -12.19
C PRO A 169 1.73 -17.16 -12.84
N TYR A 170 3.00 -16.77 -12.90
CA TYR A 170 4.12 -17.72 -13.08
C TYR A 170 4.18 -18.73 -11.92
N TRP A 171 4.95 -19.82 -12.02
CA TRP A 171 4.92 -20.91 -11.03
C TRP A 171 6.23 -21.09 -10.21
N ASP A 172 6.66 -20.08 -9.46
CA ASP A 172 7.89 -20.10 -8.63
C ASP A 172 7.72 -19.35 -7.29
N PHE A 173 7.19 -20.01 -6.26
CA PHE A 173 6.88 -19.42 -4.95
C PHE A 173 7.51 -20.20 -3.76
N ASN A 174 7.08 -19.92 -2.53
CA ASN A 174 7.47 -20.67 -1.34
C ASN A 174 6.66 -21.97 -1.23
N GLU A 175 7.30 -23.07 -0.84
CA GLU A 175 6.61 -24.36 -0.67
C GLU A 175 5.46 -24.22 0.34
N GLY A 176 4.25 -24.62 -0.08
CA GLY A 176 3.04 -24.54 0.74
C GLY A 176 2.32 -23.19 0.77
N GLN A 177 2.91 -22.11 0.22
CA GLN A 177 2.24 -20.81 0.10
C GLN A 177 0.97 -20.94 -0.74
N LEU A 178 -0.12 -20.29 -0.34
CA LEU A 178 -1.37 -20.33 -1.10
C LEU A 178 -1.29 -19.38 -2.29
N ILE A 179 -1.48 -19.92 -3.50
CA ILE A 179 -1.41 -19.16 -4.75
C ILE A 179 -2.79 -19.11 -5.40
N ASP A 180 -3.26 -17.89 -5.69
CA ASP A 180 -4.41 -17.64 -6.55
C ASP A 180 -4.01 -17.84 -8.01
N VAL A 181 -4.53 -18.90 -8.63
CA VAL A 181 -4.36 -19.20 -10.06
C VAL A 181 -5.61 -18.76 -10.81
N ILE A 182 -5.44 -17.86 -11.78
CA ILE A 182 -6.50 -17.34 -12.63
C ILE A 182 -6.23 -17.80 -14.06
N VAL A 183 -7.29 -18.25 -14.73
CA VAL A 183 -7.24 -18.67 -16.14
C VAL A 183 -8.20 -17.82 -16.96
N TYR A 184 -7.67 -17.08 -17.91
CA TYR A 184 -8.45 -16.34 -18.91
C TYR A 184 -8.59 -17.20 -20.17
N SER A 185 -9.80 -17.32 -20.71
CA SER A 185 -10.07 -18.05 -21.95
C SER A 185 -11.36 -17.56 -22.60
N ASN A 186 -11.38 -17.50 -23.93
CA ASN A 186 -12.61 -17.26 -24.70
C ASN A 186 -13.46 -18.53 -24.89
N ALA A 187 -12.95 -19.69 -24.49
CA ALA A 187 -13.66 -20.95 -24.58
C ALA A 187 -14.78 -21.04 -23.52
N PRO A 188 -15.86 -21.80 -23.79
CA PRO A 188 -16.96 -21.97 -22.84
C PRO A 188 -16.55 -22.75 -21.58
N LYS A 189 -15.47 -23.55 -21.63
CA LYS A 189 -15.02 -24.36 -20.50
C LYS A 189 -13.50 -24.44 -20.45
N VAL A 190 -12.95 -24.35 -19.24
CA VAL A 190 -11.53 -24.59 -18.96
C VAL A 190 -11.36 -25.62 -17.85
N GLU A 191 -10.27 -26.38 -17.88
CA GLU A 191 -9.84 -27.28 -16.82
C GLU A 191 -8.39 -27.00 -16.46
N LEU A 192 -8.11 -26.95 -15.16
CA LEU A 192 -6.76 -26.75 -14.65
C LEU A 192 -6.21 -28.08 -14.15
N PHE A 193 -4.94 -28.35 -14.47
CA PHE A 193 -4.20 -29.50 -14.01
C PHE A 193 -2.96 -29.04 -13.26
N PHE A 194 -2.61 -29.75 -12.18
CA PHE A 194 -1.29 -29.68 -11.57
C PHE A 194 -0.58 -31.02 -11.76
N ASN A 195 0.56 -30.97 -12.46
CA ASN A 195 1.20 -32.10 -13.10
C ASN A 195 0.17 -32.85 -13.97
N ASP A 196 -0.26 -34.04 -13.54
CA ASP A 196 -1.25 -34.86 -14.25
C ASP A 196 -2.61 -34.94 -13.51
N GLY A 197 -2.73 -34.27 -12.36
CA GLY A 197 -3.96 -34.28 -11.55
C GLY A 197 -4.88 -33.11 -11.91
N SER A 198 -6.12 -33.41 -12.30
CA SER A 198 -7.15 -32.39 -12.49
C SER A 198 -7.49 -31.69 -11.17
N LEU A 199 -7.55 -30.36 -11.21
CA LEU A 199 -8.01 -29.49 -10.14
C LEU A 199 -9.46 -29.01 -10.36
N GLY A 200 -10.16 -29.62 -11.33
CA GLY A 200 -11.53 -29.29 -11.69
C GLY A 200 -11.65 -28.31 -12.85
N THR A 201 -12.89 -28.07 -13.24
CA THR A 201 -13.29 -27.27 -14.40
C THR A 201 -13.94 -25.95 -13.98
N ALA A 202 -13.89 -24.95 -14.86
CA ALA A 202 -14.69 -23.74 -14.76
C ALA A 202 -15.40 -23.48 -16.09
N GLU A 203 -16.70 -23.24 -16.04
CA GLU A 203 -17.51 -22.80 -17.18
C GLU A 203 -17.44 -21.28 -17.28
N ILE A 204 -17.30 -20.76 -18.49
CA ILE A 204 -17.16 -19.32 -18.78
C ILE A 204 -18.23 -18.93 -19.80
N ASP A 205 -19.14 -18.06 -19.40
CA ASP A 205 -20.17 -17.49 -20.28
C ASP A 205 -19.82 -16.03 -20.61
N HIS A 206 -19.21 -15.80 -21.76
CA HIS A 206 -18.89 -14.44 -22.24
C HIS A 206 -20.12 -13.63 -22.65
N VAL A 207 -21.27 -14.27 -22.89
CA VAL A 207 -22.49 -13.61 -23.36
C VAL A 207 -23.33 -13.06 -22.21
N LYS A 208 -23.47 -13.82 -21.12
CA LYS A 208 -24.34 -13.46 -19.96
C LYS A 208 -23.67 -13.64 -18.61
N GLY A 209 -22.54 -14.33 -18.55
CA GLY A 209 -21.84 -14.61 -17.30
C GLY A 209 -21.34 -13.34 -16.62
N LYS A 210 -21.25 -13.41 -15.29
CA LYS A 210 -20.64 -12.37 -14.44
C LYS A 210 -19.22 -12.73 -13.98
N GLN A 211 -18.76 -13.91 -14.38
CA GLN A 211 -17.40 -14.39 -14.19
C GLN A 211 -16.87 -14.86 -15.56
N LEU A 212 -15.84 -14.17 -16.04
CA LEU A 212 -15.19 -14.34 -17.34
C LEU A 212 -13.83 -15.06 -17.20
N SER A 213 -13.57 -15.70 -16.06
CA SER A 213 -12.30 -16.33 -15.71
C SER A 213 -12.49 -17.56 -14.82
N GLY A 214 -11.66 -18.58 -15.01
CA GLY A 214 -11.49 -19.67 -14.06
C GLY A 214 -10.60 -19.24 -12.90
N LYS A 215 -10.95 -19.61 -11.66
CA LYS A 215 -10.17 -19.25 -10.46
C LYS A 215 -9.99 -20.46 -9.55
N TRP A 216 -8.75 -20.68 -9.12
CA TRP A 216 -8.35 -21.70 -8.16
C TRP A 216 -7.44 -21.07 -7.11
N ARG A 217 -7.44 -21.63 -5.89
CA ARG A 217 -6.46 -21.31 -4.85
C ARG A 217 -5.83 -22.60 -4.39
N ILE A 218 -4.53 -22.76 -4.63
CA ILE A 218 -3.81 -24.02 -4.36
C ILE A 218 -2.46 -23.75 -3.67
N PRO A 219 -2.01 -24.64 -2.77
CA PRO A 219 -0.69 -24.52 -2.18
C PRO A 219 0.38 -24.78 -3.24
N TYR A 220 1.37 -23.89 -3.32
CA TYR A 220 2.48 -24.04 -4.24
C TYR A 220 3.28 -25.30 -3.92
N ARG A 221 3.53 -26.09 -4.96
CA ARG A 221 4.55 -27.14 -5.01
C ARG A 221 5.24 -27.07 -6.35
N LYS A 222 6.53 -27.40 -6.37
CA LYS A 222 7.28 -27.49 -7.64
C LYS A 222 6.61 -28.46 -8.60
N GLY A 223 6.45 -28.03 -9.84
CA GLY A 223 5.77 -28.83 -10.87
C GLY A 223 5.31 -27.98 -12.04
N VAL A 224 4.25 -28.46 -12.70
CA VAL A 224 3.70 -27.86 -13.91
C VAL A 224 2.21 -27.62 -13.74
N LEU A 225 1.74 -26.40 -13.95
CA LEU A 225 0.34 -26.09 -14.18
C LEU A 225 0.04 -26.17 -15.66
N LYS A 226 -1.09 -26.79 -16.01
CA LYS A 226 -1.58 -26.83 -17.39
C LYS A 226 -3.06 -26.48 -17.42
N ALA A 227 -3.43 -25.50 -18.22
CA ALA A 227 -4.82 -25.19 -18.51
C ALA A 227 -5.21 -25.76 -19.87
N VAL A 228 -6.41 -26.34 -19.94
CA VAL A 228 -6.98 -26.92 -21.16
C VAL A 228 -8.34 -26.26 -21.40
N ALA A 229 -8.51 -25.64 -22.57
CA ALA A 229 -9.75 -25.01 -22.98
C ALA A 229 -10.53 -25.93 -23.95
N TYR A 230 -11.84 -26.01 -23.74
CA TYR A 230 -12.75 -26.90 -24.47
C TYR A 230 -13.87 -26.14 -25.18
N ASP A 231 -14.25 -26.61 -26.37
CA ASP A 231 -15.46 -26.16 -27.07
C ASP A 231 -16.75 -26.78 -26.48
N GLU A 232 -17.91 -26.45 -27.06
CA GLU A 232 -19.23 -26.94 -26.62
C GLU A 232 -19.38 -28.46 -26.76
N ASP A 233 -18.63 -29.07 -27.69
CA ASP A 233 -18.60 -30.50 -27.95
C ASP A 233 -17.60 -31.25 -27.03
N GLY A 234 -16.87 -30.52 -26.17
CA GLY A 234 -15.85 -31.06 -25.28
C GLY A 234 -14.51 -31.36 -25.97
N ARG A 235 -14.24 -30.80 -27.15
CA ARG A 235 -12.94 -30.92 -27.82
C ARG A 235 -11.96 -29.90 -27.28
N ILE A 236 -10.70 -30.30 -27.13
CA ILE A 236 -9.61 -29.40 -26.75
C ILE A 236 -9.32 -28.45 -27.91
N ILE A 237 -9.35 -27.15 -27.64
CA ILE A 237 -9.12 -26.09 -28.65
C ILE A 237 -7.94 -25.17 -28.33
N ALA A 238 -7.51 -25.08 -27.07
CA ALA A 238 -6.29 -24.38 -26.68
C ALA A 238 -5.71 -24.96 -25.39
N THR A 239 -4.40 -24.77 -25.17
CA THR A 239 -3.71 -25.12 -23.93
C THR A 239 -2.67 -24.08 -23.58
N ASP A 240 -2.44 -23.87 -22.29
CA ASP A 240 -1.34 -23.05 -21.78
C ASP A 240 -0.66 -23.76 -20.61
N THR A 241 0.56 -23.36 -20.25
CA THR A 241 1.37 -24.06 -19.24
C THR A 241 2.30 -23.10 -18.50
N GLN A 242 2.34 -23.24 -17.18
CA GLN A 242 3.31 -22.57 -16.30
C GLN A 242 4.11 -23.63 -15.54
N SER A 243 5.43 -23.52 -15.55
CA SER A 243 6.32 -24.50 -14.90
C SER A 243 7.18 -23.82 -13.86
N SER A 244 7.53 -24.55 -12.80
CA SER A 244 8.59 -24.12 -11.89
C SER A 244 9.92 -24.05 -12.60
N PHE A 245 10.70 -23.02 -12.29
CA PHE A 245 12.00 -22.74 -12.91
C PHE A 245 13.08 -22.49 -11.86
N GLY A 246 14.33 -22.69 -12.26
CA GLY A 246 15.52 -22.38 -11.47
C GLY A 246 16.02 -20.95 -11.63
N ASP A 247 17.24 -20.71 -11.14
CA ASP A 247 17.95 -19.46 -11.40
C ASP A 247 18.37 -19.35 -12.87
N ALA A 248 18.47 -18.10 -13.35
CA ALA A 248 18.92 -17.81 -14.71
C ALA A 248 20.29 -18.44 -14.97
N ALA A 249 20.39 -19.17 -16.08
CA ALA A 249 21.62 -19.83 -16.53
C ALA A 249 22.02 -19.45 -17.95
N ARG A 250 21.10 -18.91 -18.76
CA ARG A 250 21.37 -18.44 -20.11
C ARG A 250 20.55 -17.20 -20.47
N ILE A 251 21.14 -16.33 -21.29
CA ILE A 251 20.45 -15.21 -21.93
C ILE A 251 19.74 -15.76 -23.17
N VAL A 252 18.54 -15.26 -23.45
CA VAL A 252 17.77 -15.61 -24.66
C VAL A 252 17.45 -14.33 -25.42
N LEU A 253 17.80 -14.31 -26.71
CA LEU A 253 17.63 -13.16 -27.60
C LEU A 253 16.60 -13.48 -28.69
N SER A 254 15.51 -12.73 -28.74
CA SER A 254 14.40 -12.94 -29.68
C SER A 254 14.12 -11.66 -30.49
N PRO A 255 14.70 -11.50 -31.69
CA PRO A 255 14.43 -10.37 -32.55
C PRO A 255 13.08 -10.52 -33.28
N ASP A 256 12.36 -9.41 -33.48
CA ASP A 256 11.12 -9.37 -34.28
C ASP A 256 11.39 -9.66 -35.77
N LYS A 257 12.57 -9.27 -36.25
CA LYS A 257 13.10 -9.59 -37.58
C LYS A 257 14.63 -9.57 -37.59
N THR A 258 15.23 -10.20 -38.60
CA THR A 258 16.70 -10.29 -38.74
C THR A 258 17.27 -9.42 -39.86
N VAL A 259 16.39 -8.76 -40.64
CA VAL A 259 16.76 -7.90 -41.77
C VAL A 259 16.01 -6.57 -41.66
N MET A 260 16.71 -5.46 -41.92
CA MET A 260 16.11 -4.12 -42.00
C MET A 260 16.68 -3.29 -43.14
N LYS A 261 16.01 -2.20 -43.53
CA LYS A 261 16.50 -1.29 -44.58
C LYS A 261 17.54 -0.33 -44.01
N ALA A 262 18.60 -0.05 -44.76
CA ALA A 262 19.61 0.95 -44.42
C ALA A 262 19.12 2.41 -44.67
N ASP A 263 17.90 2.75 -44.24
CA ASP A 263 17.25 4.04 -44.53
C ASP A 263 17.46 5.09 -43.42
N GLY A 264 18.01 4.69 -42.27
CA GLY A 264 18.13 5.56 -41.10
C GLY A 264 16.97 5.47 -40.10
N LEU A 265 15.84 4.87 -40.49
CA LEU A 265 14.57 4.86 -39.75
C LEU A 265 14.11 3.46 -39.34
N ASP A 266 14.38 2.45 -40.15
CA ASP A 266 13.95 1.07 -39.88
C ASP A 266 14.61 0.54 -38.60
N MET A 267 13.88 -0.31 -37.87
CA MET A 267 14.26 -0.79 -36.55
C MET A 267 14.04 -2.28 -36.40
N ILE A 268 14.92 -2.93 -35.64
CA ILE A 268 14.77 -4.27 -35.09
C ILE A 268 14.53 -4.14 -33.59
N PHE A 269 13.52 -4.84 -33.09
CA PHE A 269 13.18 -4.95 -31.68
C PHE A 269 13.62 -6.31 -31.17
N VAL A 270 14.54 -6.32 -30.20
CA VAL A 270 15.10 -7.56 -29.64
C VAL A 270 14.61 -7.72 -28.21
N GLU A 271 13.77 -8.73 -27.96
CA GLU A 271 13.44 -9.16 -26.61
C GLU A 271 14.64 -9.91 -26.02
N ILE A 272 15.09 -9.46 -24.86
CA ILE A 272 16.11 -10.08 -24.02
C ILE A 272 15.40 -10.71 -22.83
N SER A 273 15.55 -12.01 -22.65
CA SER A 273 15.00 -12.77 -21.54
C SER A 273 16.02 -13.75 -20.96
N MET A 274 15.63 -14.49 -19.92
CA MET A 274 16.48 -15.48 -19.27
C MET A 274 15.79 -16.85 -19.25
N ALA A 275 16.59 -17.89 -19.35
CA ALA A 275 16.14 -19.25 -19.07
C ALA A 275 17.07 -19.93 -18.06
N ASP A 276 16.53 -20.89 -17.32
CA ASP A 276 17.29 -21.68 -16.37
C ASP A 276 18.13 -22.76 -17.09
N LYS A 277 18.82 -23.59 -16.30
CA LYS A 277 19.69 -24.66 -16.80
C LYS A 277 18.94 -25.73 -17.62
N ASP A 278 17.65 -25.92 -17.37
CA ASP A 278 16.80 -26.91 -18.03
C ASP A 278 16.08 -26.28 -19.24
N GLY A 279 16.21 -24.96 -19.37
CA GLY A 279 15.73 -24.16 -20.46
C GLY A 279 14.33 -23.61 -20.29
N ILE A 280 13.82 -23.65 -19.07
CA ILE A 280 12.54 -23.05 -18.70
C ILE A 280 12.72 -21.53 -18.55
N PRO A 281 11.83 -20.70 -19.12
CA PRO A 281 11.89 -19.26 -18.93
C PRO A 281 11.84 -18.86 -17.45
N VAL A 282 12.74 -17.97 -17.03
CA VAL A 282 12.77 -17.44 -15.66
C VAL A 282 11.89 -16.19 -15.62
N ALA A 283 10.60 -16.39 -15.38
CA ALA A 283 9.57 -15.36 -15.53
C ALA A 283 9.72 -14.16 -14.59
N ASN A 284 10.48 -14.29 -13.50
CA ASN A 284 10.80 -13.21 -12.57
C ASN A 284 12.27 -12.76 -12.61
N ALA A 285 13.01 -13.07 -13.70
CA ALA A 285 14.40 -12.65 -13.80
C ALA A 285 14.54 -11.12 -13.78
N ASN A 286 15.52 -10.64 -13.02
CA ASN A 286 15.81 -9.23 -12.82
C ASN A 286 17.30 -8.89 -13.06
N ASN A 287 18.00 -9.77 -13.79
CA ASN A 287 19.42 -9.65 -14.10
C ASN A 287 19.75 -8.29 -14.73
N ARG A 288 20.88 -7.70 -14.34
CA ARG A 288 21.51 -6.58 -15.05
C ARG A 288 22.13 -7.09 -16.35
N VAL A 289 21.89 -6.41 -17.48
CA VAL A 289 22.56 -6.73 -18.74
C VAL A 289 23.20 -5.50 -19.37
N GLU A 290 24.30 -5.72 -20.10
CA GLU A 290 24.96 -4.75 -20.95
C GLU A 290 24.73 -5.10 -22.42
N VAL A 291 24.24 -4.14 -23.21
CA VAL A 291 23.94 -4.31 -24.64
C VAL A 291 24.94 -3.53 -25.48
N THR A 292 25.56 -4.21 -26.45
CA THR A 292 26.47 -3.60 -27.42
C THR A 292 25.96 -3.81 -28.84
N VAL A 293 25.97 -2.74 -29.63
CA VAL A 293 25.60 -2.76 -31.06
C VAL A 293 26.74 -2.16 -31.88
N SER A 294 27.16 -2.84 -32.94
CA SER A 294 28.19 -2.36 -33.86
C SER A 294 27.86 -2.68 -35.32
N GLY A 295 28.58 -2.03 -36.25
CA GLY A 295 28.33 -2.16 -37.68
C GLY A 295 27.25 -1.20 -38.19
N ALA A 296 26.38 -1.69 -39.09
CA ALA A 296 25.35 -0.93 -39.80
C ALA A 296 24.10 -0.58 -38.97
N GLY A 297 24.10 -0.92 -37.67
CA GLY A 297 23.03 -0.58 -36.72
C GLY A 297 23.52 0.31 -35.60
N ARG A 298 22.59 0.86 -34.83
CA ARG A 298 22.85 1.60 -33.60
C ARG A 298 21.77 1.30 -32.56
N LEU A 299 22.16 1.21 -31.28
CA LEU A 299 21.21 1.09 -30.19
C LEU A 299 20.52 2.45 -29.98
N VAL A 300 19.20 2.47 -29.95
CA VAL A 300 18.41 3.70 -29.76
C VAL A 300 17.46 3.65 -28.56
N GLY A 301 17.41 2.55 -27.83
CA GLY A 301 16.55 2.43 -26.65
C GLY A 301 16.72 1.12 -25.92
N LEU A 302 16.62 1.17 -24.59
CA LEU A 302 16.42 0.02 -23.71
C LEU A 302 15.21 0.30 -22.82
N ASP A 303 14.25 -0.62 -22.74
CA ASP A 303 13.09 -0.49 -21.86
C ASP A 303 12.65 -1.84 -21.31
N ASN A 304 12.29 -1.88 -20.02
CA ASN A 304 11.78 -3.08 -19.35
C ASN A 304 10.33 -2.87 -18.83
N GLY A 305 9.73 -1.69 -18.99
CA GLY A 305 8.37 -1.41 -18.53
C GLY A 305 8.24 -1.15 -17.02
N ASP A 306 9.32 -1.25 -16.24
CA ASP A 306 9.28 -0.96 -14.80
C ASP A 306 9.19 0.56 -14.56
N SER A 307 8.11 0.96 -13.91
CA SER A 307 7.87 2.35 -13.54
C SER A 307 8.78 2.82 -12.38
N THR A 308 9.30 1.91 -11.57
CA THR A 308 10.23 2.20 -10.46
C THR A 308 11.70 2.23 -10.89
N ASP A 309 12.00 1.92 -12.15
CA ASP A 309 13.36 1.80 -12.67
C ASP A 309 13.87 3.07 -13.37
N PHE A 310 14.68 3.86 -12.67
CA PHE A 310 15.22 5.14 -13.16
C PHE A 310 16.46 5.00 -14.06
N ASP A 311 16.86 3.79 -14.44
CA ASP A 311 17.91 3.61 -15.46
C ASP A 311 17.51 4.28 -16.78
N GLN A 312 18.50 4.83 -17.48
CA GLN A 312 18.26 5.67 -18.66
C GLN A 312 17.78 4.82 -19.85
N TYR A 313 16.67 5.22 -20.49
CA TYR A 313 16.24 4.63 -21.77
C TYR A 313 17.33 4.70 -22.85
N LYS A 314 18.19 5.74 -22.79
CA LYS A 314 19.30 5.98 -23.71
C LYS A 314 20.66 5.48 -23.20
N GLY A 315 20.68 4.60 -22.21
CA GLY A 315 21.88 3.92 -21.70
C GLY A 315 22.20 2.61 -22.45
N THR A 316 23.31 1.97 -22.12
CA THR A 316 23.70 0.64 -22.66
C THR A 316 23.47 -0.50 -21.66
N SER A 317 23.13 -0.18 -20.41
CA SER A 317 22.93 -1.13 -19.32
C SER A 317 21.56 -0.95 -18.66
N ARG A 318 20.82 -2.03 -18.42
CA ARG A 318 19.52 -2.02 -17.70
C ARG A 318 19.25 -3.38 -17.05
N ARG A 319 18.45 -3.41 -15.98
CA ARG A 319 17.93 -4.68 -15.43
C ARG A 319 16.77 -5.19 -16.28
N LEU A 320 16.59 -6.50 -16.33
CA LEU A 320 15.31 -7.09 -16.72
C LEU A 320 14.26 -6.74 -15.65
N PHE A 321 13.00 -6.66 -16.05
CA PHE A 321 11.86 -6.57 -15.14
C PHE A 321 10.91 -7.71 -15.48
N SER A 322 10.56 -8.51 -14.47
CA SER A 322 9.71 -9.70 -14.62
C SER A 322 10.08 -10.53 -15.85
N GLY A 323 11.37 -10.91 -15.94
CA GLY A 323 11.87 -11.82 -16.97
C GLY A 323 12.26 -11.20 -18.31
N LYS A 324 12.00 -9.89 -18.54
CA LYS A 324 12.15 -9.29 -19.89
C LYS A 324 12.78 -7.90 -19.89
N LEU A 325 13.48 -7.61 -20.99
CA LEU A 325 13.99 -6.31 -21.40
C LEU A 325 13.88 -6.19 -22.92
N LEU A 326 13.52 -5.02 -23.44
CA LEU A 326 13.50 -4.71 -24.87
C LEU A 326 14.73 -3.89 -25.25
N ALA A 327 15.43 -4.30 -26.30
CA ALA A 327 16.45 -3.50 -26.97
C ALA A 327 15.98 -3.06 -28.36
N MET A 328 16.16 -1.77 -28.65
CA MET A 328 15.72 -1.15 -29.91
C MET A 328 16.93 -0.80 -30.77
N VAL A 329 17.08 -1.45 -31.92
CA VAL A 329 18.22 -1.30 -32.83
C VAL A 329 17.77 -0.64 -34.12
N ALA A 330 18.24 0.58 -34.40
CA ALA A 330 17.89 1.32 -35.61
C ALA A 330 18.97 1.21 -36.70
N ALA A 331 18.55 1.20 -37.97
CA ALA A 331 19.44 1.11 -39.12
C ALA A 331 20.21 2.39 -39.36
N LYS A 332 21.53 2.32 -39.56
CA LYS A 332 22.31 3.43 -40.15
C LYS A 332 21.95 3.58 -41.64
N GLN A 333 22.55 4.56 -42.30
CA GLN A 333 22.31 4.83 -43.73
C GLN A 333 23.18 4.01 -44.69
N GLU A 334 24.11 3.25 -44.14
CA GLU A 334 25.02 2.42 -44.92
C GLU A 334 24.64 0.95 -44.72
N PRO A 335 24.43 0.17 -45.80
CA PRO A 335 24.09 -1.23 -45.70
C PRO A 335 25.27 -2.05 -45.14
N GLY A 336 24.97 -3.21 -44.56
CA GLY A 336 25.97 -4.13 -44.04
C GLY A 336 25.52 -4.93 -42.84
N GLN A 337 26.46 -5.64 -42.22
CA GLN A 337 26.19 -6.44 -41.04
C GLN A 337 26.04 -5.59 -39.78
N ILE A 338 25.21 -6.08 -38.86
CA ILE A 338 24.98 -5.51 -37.55
C ILE A 338 25.27 -6.59 -36.54
N ARG A 339 26.22 -6.33 -35.63
CA ARG A 339 26.52 -7.23 -34.52
C ARG A 339 25.86 -6.71 -33.27
N PHE A 340 25.04 -7.55 -32.67
CA PHE A 340 24.32 -7.28 -31.43
C PHE A 340 24.81 -8.27 -30.39
N SER A 341 25.26 -7.80 -29.23
CA SER A 341 25.69 -8.66 -28.14
C SER A 341 25.12 -8.19 -26.80
N VAL A 342 24.84 -9.17 -25.93
CA VAL A 342 24.30 -8.95 -24.59
C VAL A 342 25.12 -9.78 -23.60
N SER A 343 25.61 -9.15 -22.54
CA SER A 343 26.31 -9.83 -21.44
C SER A 343 25.65 -9.51 -20.10
N SER A 344 25.80 -10.41 -19.12
CA SER A 344 25.24 -10.25 -17.78
C SER A 344 26.20 -10.81 -16.73
N PRO A 345 26.40 -10.15 -15.57
CA PRO A 345 27.22 -10.68 -14.49
C PRO A 345 26.81 -12.10 -14.06
N GLY A 346 27.79 -13.00 -13.96
CA GLY A 346 27.56 -14.40 -13.62
C GLY A 346 27.07 -15.29 -14.77
N LEU A 347 26.80 -14.71 -15.95
CA LEU A 347 26.43 -15.43 -17.17
C LEU A 347 27.43 -15.14 -18.31
N GLY A 348 27.33 -15.91 -19.39
CA GLY A 348 28.09 -15.66 -20.62
C GLY A 348 27.55 -14.47 -21.42
N THR A 349 28.19 -14.23 -22.58
CA THR A 349 27.72 -13.29 -23.59
C THR A 349 26.95 -14.05 -24.66
N GLU A 350 25.80 -13.54 -25.07
CA GLU A 350 25.05 -14.01 -26.24
C GLU A 350 25.11 -12.98 -27.37
N GLU A 351 25.18 -13.47 -28.61
CA GLU A 351 25.35 -12.63 -29.80
C GLU A 351 24.36 -12.99 -30.91
N LEU A 352 23.92 -11.98 -31.65
CA LEU A 352 23.17 -12.10 -32.89
C LEU A 352 23.81 -11.24 -33.98
N VAL A 353 23.62 -11.67 -35.24
CA VAL A 353 24.00 -10.90 -36.42
C VAL A 353 22.75 -10.61 -37.25
N PHE A 354 22.54 -9.34 -37.57
CA PHE A 354 21.47 -8.87 -38.45
C PHE A 354 22.05 -8.28 -39.73
N GLU A 355 21.18 -8.05 -40.72
CA GLU A 355 21.56 -7.47 -42.01
C GLU A 355 20.78 -6.18 -42.30
N ALA A 356 21.50 -5.10 -42.60
CA ALA A 356 20.94 -3.89 -43.19
C ALA A 356 21.10 -3.92 -44.71
N VAL A 357 19.98 -4.00 -45.44
CA VAL A 357 20.00 -4.09 -46.91
C VAL A 357 19.97 -2.71 -47.58
N PRO A 358 20.56 -2.55 -48.78
CA PRO A 358 20.48 -1.32 -49.54
C PRO A 358 19.03 -0.90 -49.81
N CYS A 359 18.75 0.39 -49.74
CA CYS A 359 17.46 0.99 -50.06
C CYS A 359 17.61 2.41 -50.59
N GLU A 360 16.53 2.99 -51.11
CA GLU A 360 16.51 4.41 -51.47
C GLU A 360 16.64 5.28 -50.20
N LYS A 361 17.54 6.26 -50.24
CA LYS A 361 17.77 7.16 -49.10
C LYS A 361 16.64 8.17 -49.02
N ILE A 362 16.06 8.35 -47.83
CA ILE A 362 15.00 9.32 -47.57
C ILE A 362 15.62 10.69 -47.27
N PRO A 363 15.34 11.75 -48.04
CA PRO A 363 15.89 13.08 -47.77
C PRO A 363 15.48 13.61 -46.39
N GLY A 364 16.42 14.19 -45.66
CA GLY A 364 16.18 14.80 -44.34
C GLY A 364 16.29 13.84 -43.14
N VAL A 365 16.52 12.54 -43.36
CA VAL A 365 16.75 11.57 -42.28
C VAL A 365 18.19 11.67 -41.77
N SER A 366 18.33 11.71 -40.44
CA SER A 366 19.60 11.66 -39.72
C SER A 366 19.70 10.38 -38.88
N ALA A 367 20.86 9.72 -38.93
CA ALA A 367 21.13 8.46 -38.21
C ALA A 367 22.26 8.61 -37.17
N PHE A 368 22.40 9.79 -36.56
CA PHE A 368 23.49 10.10 -35.63
C PHE A 368 23.17 9.82 -34.16
N THR A 369 21.90 9.77 -33.77
CA THR A 369 21.51 9.55 -32.38
C THR A 369 21.62 8.07 -32.02
N GLU A 370 22.44 7.77 -31.02
CA GLU A 370 22.63 6.44 -30.43
C GLU A 370 22.74 6.54 -28.90
N ASN A 371 22.52 5.42 -28.22
CA ASN A 371 22.62 5.32 -26.78
C ASN A 371 24.05 5.60 -26.30
N LYS A 372 24.16 6.26 -25.14
CA LYS A 372 25.45 6.52 -24.50
C LYS A 372 25.80 5.38 -23.57
N LYS A 373 27.09 5.07 -23.50
CA LYS A 373 27.61 4.05 -22.59
C LYS A 373 27.19 4.38 -21.14
N SER A 374 26.52 3.44 -20.50
CA SER A 374 26.17 3.53 -19.08
C SER A 374 27.42 3.37 -18.21
N GLU A 375 27.38 3.93 -17.00
CA GLU A 375 28.40 3.61 -15.99
C GLU A 375 28.39 2.10 -15.70
N PRO A 376 29.57 1.45 -15.57
CA PRO A 376 29.64 0.03 -15.30
C PRO A 376 29.00 -0.32 -13.94
N VAL A 377 27.99 -1.19 -13.97
CA VAL A 377 27.37 -1.76 -12.76
C VAL A 377 27.51 -3.27 -12.82
N ASN A 378 28.35 -3.83 -11.95
CA ASN A 378 28.54 -5.27 -11.81
C ASN A 378 27.75 -5.79 -10.61
N GLU A 379 26.50 -6.16 -10.84
CA GLU A 379 25.58 -6.62 -9.79
C GLU A 379 24.87 -7.91 -10.18
N ILE A 380 24.56 -8.73 -9.18
CA ILE A 380 23.71 -9.91 -9.30
C ILE A 380 22.58 -9.72 -8.27
N PRO A 381 21.43 -9.16 -8.68
CA PRO A 381 20.34 -8.90 -7.74
C PRO A 381 19.76 -10.20 -7.17
N ILE A 382 19.26 -10.13 -5.94
CA ILE A 382 18.37 -11.16 -5.40
C ILE A 382 17.13 -11.17 -6.30
N ARG A 383 16.81 -12.32 -6.86
CA ARG A 383 15.63 -12.59 -7.68
C ARG A 383 14.47 -13.14 -6.84
N LYS A 384 14.79 -14.02 -5.88
CA LYS A 384 13.81 -14.71 -5.03
C LYS A 384 14.35 -14.87 -3.62
N ILE A 385 13.45 -14.79 -2.64
CA ILE A 385 13.69 -15.19 -1.26
C ILE A 385 12.83 -16.42 -0.99
N GLU A 386 13.45 -17.58 -0.76
CA GLU A 386 12.75 -18.81 -0.40
C GLU A 386 12.60 -18.90 1.11
N LEU A 387 11.35 -18.93 1.60
CA LEU A 387 11.03 -19.03 3.02
C LEU A 387 10.74 -20.46 3.42
N PHE A 388 11.30 -20.88 4.56
CA PHE A 388 11.10 -22.20 5.15
C PHE A 388 10.62 -22.03 6.59
N ASN A 389 9.36 -22.38 6.84
CA ASN A 389 8.84 -22.51 8.20
C ASN A 389 9.27 -23.85 8.80
N HIS A 390 9.91 -23.81 9.98
CA HIS A 390 10.36 -25.01 10.70
C HIS A 390 9.31 -25.53 11.70
N GLY A 391 8.19 -24.83 11.86
CA GLY A 391 7.06 -25.20 12.70
C GLY A 391 5.75 -25.30 11.91
N LYS A 392 4.65 -24.88 12.53
CA LYS A 392 3.32 -24.81 11.91
C LYS A 392 3.00 -23.39 11.47
N ASN A 393 2.09 -23.25 10.50
CA ASN A 393 1.54 -21.94 10.13
C ASN A 393 0.41 -21.51 11.08
N HIS A 394 -0.18 -22.45 11.83
CA HIS A 394 -1.14 -22.17 12.89
C HIS A 394 -0.41 -22.13 14.25
N LEU A 395 -0.49 -20.99 14.94
CA LEU A 395 0.08 -20.77 16.27
C LEU A 395 -1.04 -20.74 17.30
N ASP A 396 -0.86 -21.47 18.38
CA ASP A 396 -1.83 -21.63 19.47
C ASP A 396 -1.11 -21.65 20.82
N LYS A 397 -1.84 -21.85 21.93
CA LYS A 397 -1.21 -21.91 23.27
C LYS A 397 -0.21 -23.06 23.41
N ASP A 398 -0.36 -24.13 22.64
CA ASP A 398 0.55 -25.29 22.69
C ASP A 398 1.80 -25.05 21.82
N ASN A 399 1.68 -24.22 20.78
CA ASN A 399 2.72 -23.87 19.81
C ASN A 399 2.75 -22.35 19.58
N PRO A 400 3.11 -21.55 20.61
CA PRO A 400 2.99 -20.09 20.57
C PRO A 400 4.03 -19.42 19.66
N THR A 401 5.06 -20.16 19.25
CA THR A 401 6.19 -19.65 18.49
C THR A 401 6.56 -20.55 17.34
N THR A 402 7.13 -19.96 16.29
CA THR A 402 7.73 -20.69 15.18
C THR A 402 8.96 -19.98 14.62
N ARG A 403 9.86 -20.75 14.00
CA ARG A 403 11.07 -20.23 13.36
C ARG A 403 10.94 -20.33 11.85
N VAL A 404 11.24 -19.24 11.15
CA VAL A 404 11.27 -19.17 9.69
C VAL A 404 12.68 -18.76 9.23
N THR A 405 13.18 -19.42 8.19
CA THR A 405 14.48 -19.08 7.59
C THR A 405 14.34 -18.70 6.12
N ALA A 406 15.17 -17.78 5.65
CA ALA A 406 15.24 -17.34 4.26
C ALA A 406 16.48 -17.86 3.53
N VAL A 407 16.30 -18.29 2.28
CA VAL A 407 17.38 -18.58 1.32
C VAL A 407 17.28 -17.62 0.14
N LEU A 408 18.36 -16.88 -0.10
CA LEU A 408 18.43 -15.91 -1.18
C LEU A 408 18.83 -16.60 -2.49
N ARG A 409 18.16 -16.23 -3.58
CA ARG A 409 18.39 -16.75 -4.93
C ARG A 409 18.66 -15.61 -5.91
N PRO A 410 19.69 -15.71 -6.77
CA PRO A 410 20.66 -16.79 -6.81
C PRO A 410 21.61 -16.76 -5.61
N GLY A 411 22.23 -17.90 -5.28
CA GLY A 411 23.08 -18.02 -4.09
C GLY A 411 24.35 -17.16 -4.10
N ASN A 412 24.72 -16.63 -5.27
CA ASN A 412 25.82 -15.69 -5.50
C ASN A 412 25.34 -14.24 -5.70
N ALA A 413 24.13 -13.91 -5.26
CA ALA A 413 23.64 -12.53 -5.29
C ALA A 413 24.63 -11.58 -4.61
N THR A 414 24.81 -10.38 -5.17
CA THR A 414 25.70 -9.35 -4.62
C THR A 414 25.13 -8.67 -3.39
N TYR A 415 23.82 -8.77 -3.18
CA TYR A 415 23.11 -8.23 -2.03
C TYR A 415 22.68 -9.37 -1.09
N ASP A 416 22.67 -9.09 0.20
CA ASP A 416 22.22 -10.04 1.24
C ASP A 416 21.31 -9.42 2.31
N GLU A 417 21.05 -8.11 2.23
CA GLU A 417 20.15 -7.38 3.12
C GLU A 417 18.69 -7.78 2.91
N ILE A 418 18.05 -8.23 3.99
CA ILE A 418 16.62 -8.53 4.05
C ILE A 418 15.99 -7.97 5.32
N GLU A 419 14.69 -7.71 5.24
CA GLU A 419 13.89 -7.19 6.35
C GLU A 419 12.65 -8.07 6.53
N TRP A 420 12.26 -8.31 7.78
CA TRP A 420 11.11 -9.14 8.14
C TRP A 420 10.05 -8.34 8.88
N LYS A 421 8.79 -8.66 8.61
CA LYS A 421 7.64 -8.06 9.32
C LYS A 421 6.42 -8.96 9.27
N ALA A 422 5.57 -8.87 10.29
CA ALA A 422 4.22 -9.39 10.25
C ALA A 422 3.30 -8.32 9.65
N VAL A 423 2.55 -8.66 8.61
CA VAL A 423 1.61 -7.76 7.95
C VAL A 423 0.23 -8.39 7.80
N THR A 424 -0.82 -7.59 7.74
CA THR A 424 -2.15 -8.04 7.33
C THR A 424 -2.15 -8.45 5.85
N SER A 425 -3.26 -9.02 5.38
CA SER A 425 -3.47 -9.30 3.95
C SER A 425 -3.41 -8.03 3.06
N HIS A 426 -3.61 -6.86 3.63
CA HIS A 426 -3.50 -5.57 2.94
C HIS A 426 -2.07 -5.01 2.96
N GLY A 427 -1.10 -5.73 3.54
CA GLY A 427 0.30 -5.31 3.63
C GLY A 427 0.59 -4.29 4.74
N ILE A 428 -0.34 -4.08 5.67
CA ILE A 428 -0.18 -3.18 6.82
C ILE A 428 0.51 -3.93 7.96
N VAL A 429 1.52 -3.33 8.59
CA VAL A 429 2.19 -3.95 9.75
C VAL A 429 1.18 -4.21 10.87
N THR A 430 1.18 -5.42 11.40
CA THR A 430 0.28 -5.86 12.48
C THR A 430 1.07 -6.17 13.76
N ASN A 431 0.43 -5.96 14.91
CA ASN A 431 0.98 -6.24 16.23
C ASN A 431 0.45 -7.56 16.84
N ILE A 432 -0.34 -8.34 16.10
CA ILE A 432 -0.82 -9.65 16.58
C ILE A 432 0.30 -10.70 16.68
N ALA A 433 1.46 -10.43 16.06
CA ALA A 433 2.63 -11.28 16.12
C ALA A 433 3.90 -10.43 16.33
N LYS A 434 4.77 -10.88 17.23
CA LYS A 434 6.13 -10.32 17.40
C LYS A 434 7.08 -11.06 16.48
N VAL A 435 7.92 -10.33 15.74
CA VAL A 435 8.94 -10.88 14.84
C VAL A 435 10.32 -10.49 15.34
N GLU A 436 11.10 -11.47 15.80
CA GLU A 436 12.48 -11.28 16.26
C GLU A 436 13.45 -11.84 15.23
N THR A 437 14.36 -11.03 14.72
CA THR A 437 15.19 -11.38 13.56
C THR A 437 16.65 -11.57 13.92
N SER A 438 17.29 -12.57 13.30
CA SER A 438 18.75 -12.76 13.31
C SER A 438 19.23 -13.05 11.88
N GLY A 439 19.52 -12.00 11.12
CA GLY A 439 19.93 -12.10 9.71
C GLY A 439 18.86 -12.79 8.84
N LYS A 440 19.15 -14.02 8.40
CA LYS A 440 18.28 -14.83 7.53
C LYS A 440 17.25 -15.65 8.29
N GLU A 441 17.10 -15.41 9.58
CA GLU A 441 16.16 -16.11 10.46
C GLU A 441 15.20 -15.13 11.13
N ALA A 442 13.94 -15.53 11.26
CA ALA A 442 12.91 -14.83 12.03
C ALA A 442 12.23 -15.82 12.99
N VAL A 443 12.14 -15.46 14.26
CA VAL A 443 11.32 -16.12 15.27
C VAL A 443 10.04 -15.32 15.41
N VAL A 444 8.91 -15.97 15.15
CA VAL A 444 7.58 -15.37 15.23
C VAL A 444 6.89 -15.87 16.50
N THR A 445 6.36 -14.95 17.29
CA THR A 445 5.63 -15.23 18.54
C THR A 445 4.22 -14.68 18.46
N ALA A 446 3.23 -15.53 18.74
CA ALA A 446 1.82 -15.16 18.82
C ALA A 446 1.57 -14.20 19.99
N LEU A 447 0.84 -13.11 19.73
CA LEU A 447 0.42 -12.13 20.74
C LEU A 447 -1.09 -11.99 20.83
N ALA A 448 -1.81 -12.14 19.71
CA ALA A 448 -3.26 -12.03 19.64
C ALA A 448 -3.82 -12.83 18.46
N ASP A 449 -5.11 -13.13 18.52
CA ASP A 449 -5.83 -13.93 17.53
C ASP A 449 -5.94 -13.19 16.19
N GLY A 450 -5.93 -13.96 15.11
CA GLY A 450 -6.12 -13.44 13.75
C GLY A 450 -5.14 -14.01 12.73
N GLU A 451 -5.28 -13.54 11.49
CA GLU A 451 -4.45 -13.95 10.36
C GLU A 451 -3.41 -12.87 10.04
N PHE A 452 -2.20 -13.29 9.70
CA PHE A 452 -1.16 -12.41 9.19
C PHE A 452 -0.29 -13.11 8.14
N ARG A 453 0.49 -12.33 7.41
CA ARG A 453 1.53 -12.79 6.51
C ARG A 453 2.88 -12.41 7.10
N LEU A 454 3.76 -13.39 7.31
CA LEU A 454 5.16 -13.10 7.58
C LEU A 454 5.80 -12.73 6.24
N ARG A 455 6.18 -11.48 6.11
CA ARG A 455 6.79 -10.93 4.90
C ARG A 455 8.29 -10.75 5.10
N CYS A 456 9.06 -11.20 4.13
CA CYS A 456 10.49 -10.96 3.99
C CYS A 456 10.75 -10.21 2.69
N ILE A 457 11.47 -9.09 2.76
CA ILE A 457 11.74 -8.23 1.61
C ILE A 457 13.24 -8.07 1.36
N ALA A 458 13.62 -7.86 0.10
CA ALA A 458 14.96 -7.43 -0.28
C ALA A 458 14.88 -6.19 -1.19
N ARG A 459 15.83 -5.27 -1.02
CA ARG A 459 15.86 -3.98 -1.74
C ARG A 459 16.85 -3.93 -2.90
N ASN A 460 17.79 -4.88 -3.01
CA ASN A 460 18.80 -4.93 -4.08
C ASN A 460 19.53 -3.59 -4.32
N GLY A 461 19.92 -2.93 -3.23
CA GLY A 461 20.60 -1.63 -3.26
C GLY A 461 19.72 -0.42 -3.59
N ARG A 462 18.39 -0.59 -3.71
CA ARG A 462 17.42 0.49 -3.92
C ARG A 462 16.78 0.93 -2.61
N LYS A 463 16.09 2.08 -2.63
CA LYS A 463 15.31 2.56 -1.48
C LYS A 463 14.07 1.70 -1.25
N LEU A 464 13.39 1.30 -2.32
CA LEU A 464 12.15 0.54 -2.27
C LEU A 464 12.44 -0.97 -2.30
N PRO A 465 11.55 -1.80 -1.72
CA PRO A 465 11.57 -3.25 -1.93
C PRO A 465 11.54 -3.59 -3.43
N GLN A 466 12.21 -4.68 -3.79
CA GLN A 466 12.27 -5.19 -5.17
C GLN A 466 11.92 -6.68 -5.24
N VAL A 467 12.06 -7.40 -4.11
CA VAL A 467 11.59 -8.76 -3.94
C VAL A 467 10.78 -8.81 -2.67
N ILE A 468 9.57 -9.31 -2.77
CA ILE A 468 8.68 -9.59 -1.64
C ILE A 468 8.42 -11.10 -1.63
N SER A 469 8.63 -11.72 -0.48
CA SER A 469 8.32 -13.13 -0.25
C SER A 469 7.54 -13.25 1.05
N GLU A 470 6.55 -14.13 1.09
CA GLU A 470 5.65 -14.22 2.24
C GLU A 470 5.12 -15.64 2.47
N LEU A 471 4.70 -15.88 3.71
CA LEU A 471 4.01 -17.08 4.17
C LEU A 471 2.82 -16.67 5.05
N GLU A 472 1.69 -17.34 4.87
CA GLU A 472 0.47 -17.14 5.66
C GLU A 472 0.55 -17.84 7.02
N PHE A 473 0.06 -17.15 8.06
CA PHE A 473 -0.04 -17.63 9.42
C PHE A 473 -1.40 -17.29 10.03
N GLU A 474 -1.84 -18.11 10.98
CA GLU A 474 -3.04 -17.93 11.79
C GLU A 474 -2.68 -18.09 13.27
N ILE A 475 -3.23 -17.24 14.13
CA ILE A 475 -3.09 -17.31 15.58
C ILE A 475 -4.46 -17.53 16.21
N SER A 476 -4.55 -18.45 17.18
CA SER A 476 -5.76 -18.68 17.96
C SER A 476 -5.50 -18.91 19.46
N GLY A 477 -6.45 -18.48 20.30
CA GLY A 477 -6.43 -18.69 21.75
C GLY A 477 -5.75 -17.60 22.58
N PHE A 478 -5.27 -16.51 22.00
CA PHE A 478 -4.63 -15.38 22.68
C PHE A 478 -5.58 -14.20 22.94
N GLY A 479 -6.75 -14.17 22.30
CA GLY A 479 -7.70 -13.06 22.41
C GLY A 479 -7.29 -11.85 21.57
N ASP A 480 -7.97 -10.72 21.78
CA ASP A 480 -7.72 -9.49 21.01
C ASP A 480 -6.48 -8.73 21.51
N THR A 481 -5.76 -8.10 20.58
CA THR A 481 -4.69 -7.14 20.92
C THR A 481 -5.26 -5.75 21.20
N VAL A 482 -4.48 -4.91 21.87
CA VAL A 482 -4.73 -3.48 21.97
C VAL A 482 -3.87 -2.70 20.98
N MET A 483 -4.35 -1.55 20.54
CA MET A 483 -3.60 -0.59 19.71
C MET A 483 -3.01 0.49 20.59
N ASP A 484 -1.74 0.83 20.39
CA ASP A 484 -1.09 1.97 21.05
C ASP A 484 -1.41 3.27 20.27
N PRO A 485 -2.22 4.19 20.82
CA PRO A 485 -2.59 5.43 20.13
C PRO A 485 -1.43 6.41 19.98
N TYR A 486 -0.31 6.21 20.70
CA TYR A 486 0.85 7.09 20.64
C TYR A 486 1.78 6.76 19.47
N GLU A 487 1.63 5.56 18.91
CA GLU A 487 2.17 5.19 17.60
C GLU A 487 1.16 5.55 16.49
N PHE A 488 1.62 5.56 15.24
CA PHE A 488 0.72 5.77 14.11
C PHE A 488 -0.12 4.52 13.85
N ILE A 489 -1.45 4.65 13.98
CA ILE A 489 -2.42 3.59 13.68
C ILE A 489 -2.97 3.83 12.27
N PRO A 490 -2.62 2.99 11.26
CA PRO A 490 -3.15 3.10 9.91
C PRO A 490 -4.66 2.82 9.88
N ALA A 491 -5.40 3.57 9.08
CA ALA A 491 -6.85 3.44 9.05
C ALA A 491 -7.32 2.09 8.51
N GLY A 492 -6.52 1.42 7.67
CA GLY A 492 -6.79 0.07 7.18
C GLY A 492 -6.74 -1.02 8.26
N LEU A 493 -6.35 -0.69 9.50
CA LEU A 493 -6.49 -1.58 10.67
C LEU A 493 -7.85 -1.44 11.37
N TYR A 494 -8.80 -0.68 10.81
CA TYR A 494 -10.14 -0.56 11.37
C TYR A 494 -10.78 -1.94 11.60
N ASN A 495 -11.53 -2.05 12.69
CA ASN A 495 -12.26 -3.27 13.08
C ASN A 495 -13.74 -2.98 13.37
N ALA A 496 -14.21 -1.78 13.01
CA ALA A 496 -15.61 -1.40 12.96
C ALA A 496 -15.85 -0.34 11.88
N SER A 497 -17.01 -0.36 11.23
CA SER A 497 -17.43 0.68 10.29
C SER A 497 -18.95 0.74 10.18
N THR A 498 -19.49 1.91 9.82
CA THR A 498 -20.94 2.09 9.58
C THR A 498 -21.35 1.78 8.13
N THR A 499 -20.37 1.62 7.24
CA THR A 499 -20.55 1.34 5.81
C THR A 499 -19.43 0.43 5.30
N THR A 500 -19.50 0.04 4.03
CA THR A 500 -18.38 -0.61 3.33
C THR A 500 -17.36 0.45 2.90
N LEU A 501 -16.18 0.44 3.53
CA LEU A 501 -15.10 1.38 3.21
C LEU A 501 -14.29 0.91 2.00
N LYS A 502 -13.77 1.86 1.20
CA LYS A 502 -12.84 1.55 0.11
C LYS A 502 -11.40 1.60 0.61
N SER A 503 -10.54 0.79 0.00
CA SER A 503 -9.09 0.82 0.25
C SER A 503 -8.51 2.17 -0.20
N GLY A 504 -7.74 2.82 0.68
CA GLY A 504 -7.09 4.09 0.44
C GLY A 504 -5.58 3.96 0.17
N LEU A 505 -4.92 5.10 -0.06
CA LEU A 505 -3.47 5.14 -0.26
C LEU A 505 -2.75 4.77 1.05
N LEU A 506 -1.60 4.09 0.94
CA LEU A 506 -0.64 3.84 2.02
C LEU A 506 -1.27 3.23 3.29
N GLY A 507 -2.15 2.25 3.11
CA GLY A 507 -2.86 1.59 4.22
C GLY A 507 -3.95 2.45 4.87
N GLY A 508 -4.35 3.55 4.23
CA GLY A 508 -5.51 4.34 4.60
C GLY A 508 -6.82 3.75 4.09
N VAL A 509 -7.91 4.47 4.34
CA VAL A 509 -9.25 4.14 3.85
C VAL A 509 -9.88 5.35 3.19
N GLN A 510 -10.72 5.11 2.19
CA GLN A 510 -11.53 6.13 1.54
C GLN A 510 -12.99 5.96 1.93
N ILE A 511 -13.62 7.07 2.33
CA ILE A 511 -15.06 7.18 2.56
C ILE A 511 -15.68 7.81 1.32
N ALA A 512 -16.42 7.01 0.55
CA ALA A 512 -17.00 7.44 -0.74
C ALA A 512 -18.44 7.96 -0.64
N ASP A 513 -19.07 7.82 0.52
CA ASP A 513 -20.49 8.12 0.71
C ASP A 513 -20.75 9.65 0.72
N GLU A 514 -21.91 10.06 0.21
CA GLU A 514 -22.37 11.48 0.25
C GLU A 514 -22.74 11.91 1.67
N GLU A 515 -23.21 10.93 2.46
CA GLU A 515 -23.46 11.04 3.89
C GLU A 515 -22.22 10.66 4.70
N ILE A 516 -22.17 11.10 5.96
CA ILE A 516 -21.04 10.78 6.84
C ILE A 516 -21.02 9.29 7.14
N ALA A 517 -19.87 8.67 6.89
CA ALA A 517 -19.56 7.32 7.35
C ALA A 517 -18.32 7.33 8.25
N TYR A 518 -18.24 6.30 9.10
CA TYR A 518 -17.25 6.24 10.17
C TYR A 518 -16.34 5.03 10.04
N VAL A 519 -15.05 5.28 10.28
CA VAL A 519 -13.99 4.27 10.40
C VAL A 519 -13.70 4.12 11.89
N GLY A 520 -13.90 2.92 12.43
CA GLY A 520 -13.89 2.63 13.87
C GLY A 520 -12.78 1.67 14.29
N PHE A 521 -12.23 1.94 15.47
CA PHE A 521 -11.10 1.24 16.05
C PHE A 521 -11.42 0.89 17.50
N ARG A 522 -11.57 -0.39 17.79
CA ARG A 522 -11.77 -0.94 19.14
C ARG A 522 -10.44 -1.35 19.74
N GLY A 523 -10.34 -1.28 21.07
CA GLY A 523 -9.18 -1.76 21.81
C GLY A 523 -7.99 -0.79 21.77
N ILE A 524 -8.23 0.52 21.74
CA ILE A 524 -7.15 1.51 21.81
C ILE A 524 -6.78 1.75 23.27
N ASP A 525 -5.53 1.50 23.66
CA ASP A 525 -5.07 1.68 25.04
C ASP A 525 -4.34 3.01 25.25
N PHE A 526 -5.03 3.99 25.82
CA PHE A 526 -4.48 5.29 26.17
C PHE A 526 -3.65 5.29 27.47
N GLY A 527 -3.65 4.19 28.22
CA GLY A 527 -3.10 4.15 29.57
C GLY A 527 -3.82 5.07 30.56
N GLU A 528 -3.27 5.22 31.76
CA GLU A 528 -3.94 5.94 32.86
C GLU A 528 -4.10 7.45 32.61
N TYR A 529 -3.05 8.11 32.09
CA TYR A 529 -3.05 9.56 31.94
C TYR A 529 -3.78 10.02 30.67
N GLY A 530 -3.64 9.26 29.59
CA GLY A 530 -4.33 9.52 28.35
C GLY A 530 -3.90 10.76 27.57
N SER A 531 -4.64 11.05 26.49
CA SER A 531 -4.43 12.20 25.62
C SER A 531 -5.73 12.71 25.03
N ASP A 532 -5.76 13.99 24.68
CA ASP A 532 -6.86 14.71 24.05
C ASP A 532 -6.40 15.41 22.76
N GLU A 533 -5.18 15.16 22.28
CA GLU A 533 -4.66 15.77 21.06
C GLU A 533 -4.38 14.69 20.03
N ILE A 534 -5.17 14.72 18.95
CA ILE A 534 -5.13 13.74 17.87
C ILE A 534 -4.65 14.40 16.58
N THR A 535 -3.75 13.73 15.87
CA THR A 535 -3.28 14.12 14.54
C THR A 535 -3.78 13.12 13.51
N ILE A 536 -4.49 13.61 12.49
CA ILE A 536 -5.11 12.82 11.43
C ILE A 536 -4.57 13.28 10.07
N PRO A 537 -3.82 12.46 9.34
CA PRO A 537 -3.48 12.73 7.95
C PRO A 537 -4.66 12.47 7.02
N ILE A 538 -5.09 13.52 6.32
CA ILE A 538 -6.28 13.53 5.46
C ILE A 538 -5.88 13.93 4.04
N TYR A 539 -6.46 13.26 3.05
CA TYR A 539 -6.41 13.65 1.64
C TYR A 539 -7.84 13.81 1.10
N PHE A 540 -8.11 14.94 0.46
CA PHE A 540 -9.39 15.24 -0.18
C PHE A 540 -9.12 15.88 -1.54
N LEU A 541 -9.78 15.37 -2.59
CA LEU A 541 -9.65 15.87 -3.94
C LEU A 541 -10.57 17.09 -4.14
N GLY A 542 -10.16 18.20 -3.55
CA GLY A 542 -10.88 19.48 -3.61
C GLY A 542 -10.27 20.49 -2.64
N ASP A 543 -10.67 21.76 -2.79
CA ASP A 543 -10.28 22.84 -1.87
C ASP A 543 -11.43 23.27 -0.94
N ASP A 544 -12.56 22.59 -1.07
CA ASP A 544 -13.75 22.81 -0.26
C ASP A 544 -13.53 22.37 1.19
N ARG A 545 -14.35 22.93 2.07
CA ARG A 545 -14.36 22.58 3.47
C ARG A 545 -15.21 21.33 3.68
N ILE A 546 -14.61 20.26 4.19
CA ILE A 546 -15.30 18.98 4.44
C ILE A 546 -15.50 18.74 5.94
N PRO A 547 -16.61 18.12 6.37
CA PRO A 547 -16.81 17.78 7.78
C PRO A 547 -15.92 16.63 8.21
N ILE A 548 -15.41 16.71 9.44
CA ILE A 548 -14.73 15.63 10.15
C ILE A 548 -15.38 15.49 11.51
N GLU A 549 -15.75 14.26 11.87
CA GLU A 549 -16.28 13.93 13.18
C GLU A 549 -15.38 12.95 13.92
N ILE A 550 -15.25 13.10 15.23
CA ILE A 550 -14.52 12.17 16.09
C ILE A 550 -15.44 11.75 17.23
N TRP A 551 -15.56 10.46 17.44
CA TRP A 551 -16.44 9.84 18.42
C TRP A 551 -15.66 8.90 19.34
N GLU A 552 -16.06 8.85 20.61
CA GLU A 552 -15.76 7.72 21.49
C GLU A 552 -16.87 6.69 21.31
N GLY A 553 -16.51 5.44 20.97
CA GLY A 553 -17.45 4.43 20.50
C GLY A 553 -17.69 4.46 18.99
N VAL A 554 -18.56 3.56 18.51
CA VAL A 554 -18.99 3.52 17.11
C VAL A 554 -20.37 4.15 17.01
N PRO A 555 -20.55 5.20 16.18
CA PRO A 555 -21.84 5.85 16.03
C PRO A 555 -22.97 4.86 15.70
N GLY A 556 -24.01 4.87 16.52
CA GLY A 556 -25.15 3.95 16.45
C GLY A 556 -25.11 2.80 17.48
N GLU A 557 -23.98 2.57 18.14
CA GLU A 557 -23.88 1.64 19.27
C GLU A 557 -24.28 2.28 20.60
N GLU A 558 -24.59 1.45 21.61
CA GLU A 558 -24.83 1.90 22.99
C GLU A 558 -23.55 2.56 23.54
N ASP A 559 -23.70 3.65 24.29
CA ASP A 559 -22.61 4.44 24.89
C ASP A 559 -21.68 5.20 23.92
N ALA A 560 -21.97 5.25 22.61
CA ALA A 560 -21.21 6.07 21.67
C ALA A 560 -21.52 7.57 21.83
N GLU A 561 -20.48 8.40 21.98
CA GLU A 561 -20.61 9.85 22.16
C GLU A 561 -19.75 10.68 21.19
N PRO A 562 -20.26 11.81 20.67
CA PRO A 562 -19.49 12.69 19.81
C PRO A 562 -18.49 13.51 20.64
N LEU A 563 -17.20 13.36 20.37
CA LEU A 563 -16.13 14.13 21.01
C LEU A 563 -15.89 15.46 20.31
N LEU A 564 -15.85 15.45 18.98
CA LEU A 564 -15.57 16.65 18.18
C LEU A 564 -16.30 16.60 16.84
N ARG A 565 -16.95 17.70 16.48
CA ARG A 565 -17.43 17.97 15.12
C ARG A 565 -16.72 19.20 14.58
N THR A 566 -15.95 19.02 13.52
CA THR A 566 -15.09 20.07 12.96
C THR A 566 -15.06 19.96 11.45
N THR A 567 -14.19 20.73 10.81
CA THR A 567 -13.95 20.66 9.37
C THR A 567 -12.48 20.58 9.04
N TYR A 568 -12.16 19.91 7.94
CA TYR A 568 -10.85 19.93 7.33
C TYR A 568 -10.88 20.82 6.08
N GLN A 569 -9.84 21.65 5.90
CA GLN A 569 -9.64 22.43 4.70
C GLN A 569 -8.15 22.73 4.52
N LYS A 570 -7.55 22.15 3.47
CA LYS A 570 -6.21 22.49 2.97
C LYS A 570 -6.25 22.54 1.46
N LYS A 571 -5.33 23.30 0.87
CA LYS A 571 -5.12 23.26 -0.58
C LYS A 571 -4.78 21.82 -0.98
N CYS A 572 -5.50 21.27 -1.95
CA CYS A 572 -5.28 19.92 -2.41
C CYS A 572 -3.85 19.76 -2.96
N ILE A 573 -3.13 18.77 -2.45
CA ILE A 573 -1.92 18.22 -3.07
C ILE A 573 -2.32 16.82 -3.53
N TYR A 574 -2.24 16.59 -4.84
CA TYR A 574 -2.70 15.36 -5.47
C TYR A 574 -2.08 14.12 -4.79
N LEU A 575 -2.92 13.13 -4.44
CA LEU A 575 -2.56 11.86 -3.78
C LEU A 575 -1.62 12.01 -2.56
N THR A 576 -1.74 13.11 -1.81
CA THR A 576 -0.86 13.39 -0.67
C THR A 576 -1.68 13.65 0.59
N TYR A 577 -1.46 12.84 1.63
CA TYR A 577 -2.02 13.09 2.96
C TYR A 577 -1.37 14.31 3.60
N GLN A 578 -2.21 15.18 4.16
CA GLN A 578 -1.76 16.32 4.94
C GLN A 578 -2.32 16.20 6.37
N ALA A 579 -1.42 16.09 7.33
CA ALA A 579 -1.75 15.99 8.75
C ALA A 579 -2.48 17.24 9.25
N GLU A 580 -3.56 17.06 9.99
CA GLU A 580 -4.23 18.10 10.78
C GLU A 580 -4.35 17.64 12.23
N THR A 581 -4.12 18.56 13.17
CA THR A 581 -4.14 18.25 14.60
C THR A 581 -5.35 18.89 15.25
N TYR A 582 -6.09 18.10 16.02
CA TYR A 582 -7.33 18.49 16.69
C TYR A 582 -7.20 18.28 18.20
N LYS A 583 -7.81 19.18 18.97
CA LYS A 583 -7.93 19.09 20.43
C LYS A 583 -9.34 18.63 20.79
N LEU A 584 -9.44 17.53 21.51
CA LEU A 584 -10.67 16.95 22.03
C LEU A 584 -11.09 17.67 23.34
N PRO A 585 -12.37 17.63 23.73
CA PRO A 585 -12.86 18.32 24.93
C PRO A 585 -12.36 17.69 26.24
N ARG A 586 -11.89 16.44 26.20
CA ARG A 586 -11.32 15.71 27.34
C ARG A 586 -10.31 14.67 26.88
N ARG A 587 -9.44 14.26 27.81
CA ARG A 587 -8.51 13.15 27.58
C ARG A 587 -9.26 11.83 27.52
N LEU A 588 -8.94 11.05 26.49
CA LEU A 588 -9.28 9.63 26.41
C LEU A 588 -8.26 8.86 27.25
N LYS A 589 -8.73 7.96 28.10
CA LYS A 589 -7.94 7.22 29.09
C LYS A 589 -8.36 5.74 29.07
N GLY A 590 -7.45 4.86 29.49
CA GLY A 590 -7.67 3.42 29.50
C GLY A 590 -7.91 2.86 28.09
N ILE A 591 -8.55 1.68 28.04
CA ILE A 591 -8.90 1.04 26.78
C ILE A 591 -10.27 1.56 26.33
N THR A 592 -10.33 2.13 25.13
CA THR A 592 -11.59 2.64 24.56
C THR A 592 -11.72 2.34 23.06
N THR A 593 -12.84 2.74 22.48
CA THR A 593 -13.12 2.69 21.04
C THR A 593 -13.15 4.11 20.49
N LEU A 594 -12.56 4.33 19.31
CA LEU A 594 -12.56 5.61 18.62
C LEU A 594 -13.13 5.44 17.21
N SER A 595 -13.96 6.38 16.75
CA SER A 595 -14.37 6.45 15.35
C SER A 595 -14.08 7.82 14.73
N ILE A 596 -13.59 7.82 13.49
CA ILE A 596 -13.34 9.02 12.69
C ILE A 596 -14.33 9.02 11.51
N GLY A 597 -15.12 10.08 11.42
CA GLY A 597 -16.17 10.26 10.41
C GLY A 597 -15.78 11.25 9.33
N GLY A 598 -16.20 10.97 8.11
CA GLY A 598 -16.01 11.83 6.94
C GLY A 598 -17.02 11.51 5.83
N LYS A 599 -16.99 12.28 4.74
CA LYS A 599 -17.86 12.09 3.56
C LYS A 599 -17.19 12.61 2.29
N ASP A 600 -17.86 12.48 1.15
CA ASP A 600 -17.46 13.06 -0.14
C ASP A 600 -16.06 12.61 -0.60
N MET A 601 -15.77 11.31 -0.66
CA MET A 601 -14.50 10.76 -1.16
C MET A 601 -13.24 11.13 -0.34
N VAL A 602 -13.41 11.55 0.93
CA VAL A 602 -12.29 11.82 1.83
C VAL A 602 -11.48 10.54 2.10
N ASN A 603 -10.16 10.69 2.10
CA ASN A 603 -9.22 9.63 2.46
C ASN A 603 -8.61 9.93 3.82
N ILE A 604 -8.67 8.95 4.73
CA ILE A 604 -8.07 9.00 6.06
C ILE A 604 -6.92 7.99 6.08
N GLN A 605 -5.70 8.47 6.33
CA GLN A 605 -4.54 7.57 6.39
C GLN A 605 -4.52 6.72 7.66
N GLY A 606 -5.03 7.29 8.76
CA GLY A 606 -4.87 6.79 10.11
C GLY A 606 -4.86 7.94 11.10
N PHE A 607 -4.37 7.70 12.31
CA PHE A 607 -4.20 8.73 13.32
C PHE A 607 -3.08 8.38 14.30
N ARG A 608 -2.69 9.38 15.09
CA ARG A 608 -1.90 9.21 16.31
C ARG A 608 -2.29 10.27 17.32
N PHE A 609 -2.12 9.98 18.59
CA PHE A 609 -2.27 10.92 19.69
C PHE A 609 -0.92 11.40 20.20
N THR A 610 -0.89 12.62 20.70
CA THR A 610 0.30 13.16 21.37
C THR A 610 0.45 12.48 22.73
N ARG A 611 1.59 11.80 22.97
CA ARG A 611 1.92 11.23 24.28
C ARG A 611 2.32 12.34 25.24
N TYR A 612 1.59 12.45 26.35
CA TYR A 612 1.93 13.38 27.41
C TYR A 612 2.76 12.72 28.49
N GLU A 613 3.90 13.31 28.82
CA GLU A 613 4.70 12.92 29.98
C GLU A 613 4.04 13.48 31.25
N LYS A 614 3.18 12.69 31.91
CA LYS A 614 2.38 13.07 33.10
C LYS A 614 3.18 13.90 34.11
N ALA A 615 4.43 13.49 34.39
CA ALA A 615 5.31 14.15 35.35
C ALA A 615 5.55 15.64 35.07
N TYR A 616 5.59 16.02 33.80
CA TYR A 616 5.91 17.39 33.36
C TYR A 616 4.68 18.19 32.94
N GLN A 617 3.48 17.60 33.05
CA GLN A 617 2.24 18.31 32.80
C GLN A 617 1.86 19.18 33.99
N LYS A 618 1.03 20.19 33.73
CA LYS A 618 0.34 20.93 34.79
C LYS A 618 -0.77 20.04 35.33
N LEU A 619 -0.61 19.56 36.56
CA LEU A 619 -1.55 18.69 37.25
C LEU A 619 -2.28 19.47 38.33
N TYR A 620 -3.61 19.53 38.25
CA TYR A 620 -4.42 20.10 39.32
C TYR A 620 -4.40 19.19 40.55
N ALA A 621 -4.46 19.79 41.74
CA ALA A 621 -4.45 19.05 43.00
C ALA A 621 -5.61 18.05 43.06
N ILE A 622 -6.74 18.35 42.41
CA ILE A 622 -7.91 17.49 42.30
C ILE A 622 -7.67 16.23 41.45
N GLU A 623 -6.64 16.22 40.60
CA GLU A 623 -6.26 15.06 39.76
C GLU A 623 -5.39 14.03 40.50
N ASN A 624 -5.33 14.12 41.84
CA ASN A 624 -4.62 13.16 42.66
C ASN A 624 -5.19 11.74 42.48
N ASN A 625 -4.32 10.74 42.55
CA ASN A 625 -4.71 9.34 42.58
C ASN A 625 -5.35 8.98 43.94
N ARG A 626 -4.88 9.64 45.01
CA ARG A 626 -5.42 9.46 46.37
C ARG A 626 -5.22 10.71 47.21
N ILE A 627 -6.23 11.05 48.01
CA ILE A 627 -6.15 12.06 49.07
C ILE A 627 -6.65 11.47 50.39
N TYR A 628 -5.91 11.69 51.47
CA TYR A 628 -6.31 11.31 52.83
C TYR A 628 -5.80 12.32 53.85
N GLY A 629 -6.51 12.47 54.96
CA GLY A 629 -6.17 13.40 56.04
C GLY A 629 -7.40 13.90 56.79
N ASP A 630 -7.18 14.70 57.83
CA ASP A 630 -8.22 15.03 58.81
C ASP A 630 -9.07 16.27 58.41
N SER A 631 -8.56 17.15 57.55
CA SER A 631 -9.25 18.40 57.16
C SER A 631 -8.82 18.91 55.78
N TYR A 632 -9.73 18.87 54.81
CA TYR A 632 -9.60 19.54 53.50
C TYR A 632 -11.00 19.75 52.88
N THR A 633 -11.09 20.61 51.85
CA THR A 633 -12.30 20.83 51.06
C THR A 633 -11.95 20.71 49.57
N LEU A 634 -12.62 19.81 48.87
CA LEU A 634 -12.48 19.68 47.41
C LEU A 634 -13.34 20.76 46.72
N THR A 635 -12.75 21.50 45.80
CA THR A 635 -13.46 22.43 44.91
C THR A 635 -13.40 21.91 43.47
N GLU A 636 -13.90 22.67 42.50
CA GLU A 636 -13.88 22.29 41.09
C GLU A 636 -12.45 22.20 40.53
N ASP A 637 -11.53 23.04 41.00
CA ASP A 637 -10.16 23.16 40.45
C ASP A 637 -9.04 23.16 41.50
N ALA A 638 -9.35 22.94 42.79
CA ALA A 638 -8.37 22.97 43.87
C ALA A 638 -8.73 22.05 45.04
N VAL A 639 -7.76 21.86 45.93
CA VAL A 639 -7.98 21.32 47.28
C VAL A 639 -7.70 22.46 48.26
N GLU A 640 -8.75 22.97 48.88
CA GLU A 640 -8.69 24.12 49.79
C GLU A 640 -8.75 23.71 51.26
N LYS A 641 -8.35 24.63 52.14
CA LYS A 641 -8.34 24.47 53.60
C LYS A 641 -7.62 23.20 54.05
N ILE A 642 -6.51 22.90 53.38
CA ILE A 642 -5.66 21.76 53.69
C ILE A 642 -5.07 22.00 55.08
N GLY A 643 -5.56 21.20 56.03
CA GLY A 643 -5.24 21.27 57.45
C GLY A 643 -4.30 20.14 57.87
N ASN A 644 -4.60 19.51 58.99
CA ASN A 644 -3.70 18.54 59.62
C ASN A 644 -3.62 17.20 58.86
N ASN A 645 -2.39 16.74 58.63
CA ASN A 645 -2.05 15.40 58.14
C ASN A 645 -2.69 15.04 56.80
N VAL A 646 -2.78 16.00 55.89
CA VAL A 646 -3.31 15.73 54.54
C VAL A 646 -2.18 15.34 53.61
N ALA A 647 -2.37 14.27 52.83
CA ALA A 647 -1.45 13.88 51.78
C ALA A 647 -2.21 13.72 50.45
N LEU A 648 -1.63 14.26 49.38
CA LEU A 648 -2.09 14.09 48.01
C LEU A 648 -1.08 13.26 47.23
N GLU A 649 -1.46 12.06 46.80
CA GLU A 649 -0.61 11.13 46.09
C GLU A 649 -0.88 11.16 44.58
N PHE A 650 0.19 11.26 43.81
CA PHE A 650 0.22 11.18 42.35
C PHE A 650 1.11 9.99 41.95
N GLU A 651 0.49 8.96 41.39
CA GLU A 651 1.18 7.74 40.96
C GLU A 651 1.72 7.88 39.53
N ASN A 652 2.63 6.99 39.15
CA ASN A 652 3.15 6.86 37.78
C ASN A 652 3.73 8.16 37.19
N MET A 653 4.45 8.94 38.01
CA MET A 653 5.16 10.14 37.59
C MET A 653 6.52 9.74 37.02
N ASP A 654 6.62 9.58 35.71
CA ASP A 654 7.87 9.22 35.03
C ASP A 654 8.74 10.44 34.72
N PHE A 655 9.87 10.55 35.44
CA PHE A 655 10.85 11.60 35.25
C PHE A 655 11.95 11.25 34.24
N GLY A 656 11.93 10.05 33.64
CA GLY A 656 12.94 9.62 32.67
C GLY A 656 14.36 9.58 33.24
N GLU A 657 15.36 9.57 32.36
CA GLU A 657 16.78 9.52 32.74
C GLU A 657 17.37 10.88 33.13
N GLU A 658 16.76 11.98 32.68
CA GLU A 658 17.26 13.34 32.91
C GLU A 658 16.76 13.92 34.24
N GLY A 659 15.56 13.51 34.67
CA GLY A 659 14.90 14.09 35.83
C GLY A 659 14.30 15.47 35.54
N PHE A 660 13.97 16.20 36.60
CA PHE A 660 13.40 17.56 36.53
C PHE A 660 14.37 18.62 37.08
N SER A 661 14.27 19.87 36.61
CA SER A 661 15.09 21.00 37.07
C SER A 661 14.45 21.79 38.22
N LYS A 662 13.13 21.93 38.19
CA LYS A 662 12.37 22.64 39.23
C LYS A 662 10.94 22.12 39.38
N LEU A 663 10.35 22.43 40.52
CA LEU A 663 8.94 22.25 40.79
C LEU A 663 8.26 23.62 40.88
N VAL A 664 7.13 23.77 40.19
CA VAL A 664 6.24 24.91 40.32
C VAL A 664 4.96 24.47 41.02
N ILE A 665 4.60 25.13 42.11
CA ILE A 665 3.34 24.93 42.83
C ILE A 665 2.52 26.21 42.73
N CYS A 666 1.26 26.09 42.33
CA CYS A 666 0.28 27.16 42.43
C CYS A 666 -0.68 26.90 43.58
N GLY A 667 -0.72 27.85 44.51
CA GLY A 667 -1.60 27.80 45.67
C GLY A 667 -1.46 29.07 46.50
N ARG A 668 -2.13 29.10 47.66
CA ARG A 668 -1.96 30.18 48.64
C ARG A 668 -1.80 29.65 50.05
N SER A 669 -0.89 30.28 50.79
CA SER A 669 -0.71 30.03 52.22
C SER A 669 -1.40 31.11 53.04
N ARG A 670 -2.21 30.71 54.03
CA ARG A 670 -2.79 31.62 55.02
C ARG A 670 -1.95 31.75 56.30
N ASN A 671 -0.85 31.01 56.36
CA ASN A 671 0.18 31.11 57.39
C ASN A 671 1.35 31.96 56.85
N ASP A 672 2.15 32.56 57.74
CA ASP A 672 3.36 33.31 57.38
C ASP A 672 4.28 32.48 56.45
N VAL A 673 4.43 31.19 56.78
CA VAL A 673 5.07 30.16 55.96
C VAL A 673 4.32 28.84 56.14
N ASN A 674 4.11 28.10 55.06
CA ASN A 674 3.54 26.77 55.08
C ASN A 674 4.50 25.76 54.45
N THR A 675 4.82 24.71 55.21
CA THR A 675 5.80 23.70 54.82
C THR A 675 5.09 22.51 54.15
N ILE A 676 5.58 22.11 52.97
CA ILE A 676 5.07 20.95 52.23
C ILE A 676 6.20 19.94 52.09
N ASN A 677 5.97 18.72 52.58
CA ASN A 677 6.90 17.61 52.40
C ASN A 677 6.54 16.87 51.11
N ILE A 678 7.48 16.78 50.17
CA ILE A 678 7.31 16.13 48.88
C ILE A 678 8.09 14.81 48.94
N HIS A 679 7.35 13.71 48.89
CA HIS A 679 7.92 12.37 48.87
C HIS A 679 7.98 11.86 47.44
N PHE A 680 9.13 11.34 47.03
CA PHE A 680 9.35 10.64 45.76
C PHE A 680 9.64 9.17 46.05
N VAL A 681 8.64 8.32 45.86
CA VAL A 681 8.69 6.90 46.26
C VAL A 681 8.88 6.00 45.04
N SER A 682 9.83 5.05 45.11
CA SER A 682 9.98 3.95 44.13
C SER A 682 10.48 2.69 44.84
N GLY A 683 9.67 1.63 44.86
CA GLY A 683 9.99 0.44 45.66
C GLY A 683 10.17 0.79 47.14
N ASP A 684 11.32 0.43 47.71
CA ASP A 684 11.69 0.73 49.10
C ASP A 684 12.38 2.11 49.28
N GLU A 685 12.64 2.83 48.19
CA GLU A 685 13.27 4.16 48.22
C GLU A 685 12.20 5.26 48.39
N ASP A 686 12.32 6.07 49.45
CA ASP A 686 11.52 7.29 49.67
C ASP A 686 12.46 8.49 49.86
N ILE A 687 12.51 9.36 48.84
CA ILE A 687 13.27 10.61 48.89
C ILE A 687 12.32 11.72 49.31
N VAL A 688 12.59 12.32 50.47
CA VAL A 688 11.78 13.41 51.02
C VAL A 688 12.49 14.74 50.83
N GLN A 689 11.80 15.69 50.21
CA GLN A 689 12.27 17.06 50.05
C GLN A 689 11.23 18.04 50.56
N ILE A 690 11.68 19.19 51.07
CA ILE A 690 10.81 20.13 51.78
C ILE A 690 10.79 21.45 51.03
N VAL A 691 9.60 22.00 50.82
CA VAL A 691 9.40 23.35 50.28
C VAL A 691 8.64 24.21 51.28
N GLU A 692 8.97 25.50 51.31
CA GLU A 692 8.34 26.50 52.16
C GLU A 692 7.60 27.51 51.29
N VAL A 693 6.26 27.52 51.39
CA VAL A 693 5.41 28.44 50.64
C VAL A 693 5.10 29.65 51.53
N PRO A 694 5.52 30.87 51.17
CA PRO A 694 5.25 32.07 51.96
C PRO A 694 3.76 32.46 51.90
N TYR A 695 3.32 33.29 52.85
CA TYR A 695 2.00 33.90 52.86
C TYR A 695 1.63 34.54 51.51
N SER A 696 0.40 34.29 51.04
CA SER A 696 -0.19 35.00 49.92
C SER A 696 -1.71 35.12 50.05
N ASP A 697 -2.26 36.29 49.68
CA ASP A 697 -3.72 36.49 49.65
C ASP A 697 -4.37 35.75 48.47
N ASP A 698 -3.67 35.70 47.33
CA ASP A 698 -4.09 35.06 46.09
C ASP A 698 -3.32 33.75 45.84
N CYS A 699 -3.94 32.84 45.08
CA CYS A 699 -3.26 31.66 44.55
C CYS A 699 -2.26 32.07 43.47
N ILE A 700 -0.98 32.02 43.79
CA ILE A 700 0.12 32.43 42.89
C ILE A 700 1.08 31.26 42.65
N GLU A 701 1.94 31.40 41.64
CA GLU A 701 2.98 30.41 41.34
C GLU A 701 4.20 30.61 42.23
N HIS A 702 4.67 29.52 42.82
CA HIS A 702 5.90 29.45 43.59
C HIS A 702 6.85 28.44 42.94
N GLU A 703 8.07 28.86 42.65
CA GLU A 703 9.10 28.02 42.05
C GLU A 703 10.10 27.52 43.10
N PHE A 704 10.40 26.23 43.05
CA PHE A 704 11.30 25.56 43.97
C PHE A 704 12.37 24.79 43.20
N ASN A 705 13.64 25.00 43.58
CA ASN A 705 14.74 24.15 43.15
C ASN A 705 14.81 22.97 44.11
N LEU A 706 14.62 21.76 43.58
CA LEU A 706 14.69 20.51 44.32
C LEU A 706 15.83 19.67 43.74
N ASP A 707 16.35 18.74 44.53
CA ASP A 707 17.25 17.71 44.03
C ASP A 707 16.47 16.82 43.05
N SER A 708 16.97 16.74 41.82
CA SER A 708 16.30 16.01 40.75
C SER A 708 16.21 14.51 41.03
N VAL A 709 15.06 13.91 40.74
CA VAL A 709 14.86 12.44 40.80
C VAL A 709 14.58 11.88 39.41
N LYS A 710 14.85 10.59 39.22
CA LYS A 710 14.77 9.90 37.93
C LYS A 710 13.81 8.71 37.96
N GLY A 711 13.36 8.30 36.78
CA GLY A 711 12.48 7.17 36.55
C GLY A 711 11.06 7.37 37.08
N VAL A 712 10.28 6.29 37.12
CA VAL A 712 8.89 6.30 37.60
C VAL A 712 8.84 6.38 39.12
N ARG A 713 8.18 7.43 39.62
CA ARG A 713 7.97 7.69 41.06
C ARG A 713 6.49 7.85 41.38
N LYS A 714 6.10 7.52 42.60
CA LYS A 714 4.92 8.10 43.25
C LYS A 714 5.34 9.40 43.92
N VAL A 715 4.66 10.49 43.62
CA VAL A 715 4.89 11.81 44.23
C VAL A 715 3.78 12.07 45.26
N SER A 716 4.13 12.29 46.52
CA SER A 716 3.15 12.65 47.55
C SER A 716 3.46 14.02 48.14
N PHE A 717 2.46 14.91 48.13
CA PHE A 717 2.50 16.20 48.80
C PHE A 717 1.85 16.07 50.17
N THR A 718 2.65 16.10 51.22
CA THR A 718 2.22 15.91 52.61
C THR A 718 2.25 17.22 53.38
N PHE A 719 1.12 17.57 53.98
CA PHE A 719 0.87 18.77 54.76
C PHE A 719 0.80 18.41 56.25
N LEU A 720 1.76 18.91 57.02
CA LEU A 720 1.91 18.60 58.44
C LEU A 720 0.90 19.36 59.33
N PRO A 721 0.72 18.95 60.60
CA PRO A 721 -0.17 19.64 61.54
C PRO A 721 0.11 21.15 61.62
N GLY A 722 -0.94 21.96 61.53
CA GLY A 722 -0.88 23.43 61.50
C GLY A 722 -0.89 24.04 60.10
N SER A 723 -0.91 23.23 59.04
CA SER A 723 -1.04 23.72 57.66
C SER A 723 -2.38 24.46 57.44
N ASN A 724 -2.35 25.48 56.59
CA ASN A 724 -3.54 26.16 56.06
C ASN A 724 -3.23 26.59 54.62
N PHE A 725 -3.31 25.61 53.71
CA PHE A 725 -2.97 25.79 52.30
C PHE A 725 -4.20 25.58 51.41
N ASP A 726 -4.28 26.37 50.35
CA ASP A 726 -5.16 26.08 49.23
C ASP A 726 -4.28 25.69 48.04
N PHE A 727 -4.31 24.40 47.66
CA PHE A 727 -3.47 23.82 46.60
C PHE A 727 -4.26 23.72 45.30
N ARG A 728 -3.84 24.46 44.27
CA ARG A 728 -4.52 24.48 42.98
C ARG A 728 -3.92 23.50 41.99
N TRP A 729 -2.64 23.64 41.66
CA TRP A 729 -1.95 22.76 40.72
C TRP A 729 -0.44 22.78 40.94
N PHE A 730 0.27 21.79 40.40
CA PHE A 730 1.72 21.79 40.32
C PHE A 730 2.23 21.33 38.95
N ARG A 731 3.50 21.57 38.68
CA ARG A 731 4.19 21.07 37.48
C ARG A 731 5.68 20.94 37.75
N PHE A 732 6.26 19.80 37.37
CA PHE A 732 7.72 19.68 37.24
C PHE A 732 8.18 20.20 35.89
N VAL A 733 9.33 20.85 35.84
CA VAL A 733 9.92 21.40 34.60
C VAL A 733 11.20 20.65 34.31
N LYS A 734 11.45 20.32 33.03
CA LYS A 734 12.72 19.71 32.60
C LYS A 734 13.89 20.67 32.74
#